data_AF-A0A024TCA3-F1
#
_entry.id   AF-A0A024TCA3-F1
#
_cell.length_a   1.000
_cell.length_b   1.000
_cell.length_c   1.000
_cell.angle_alpha   90.00
_cell.angle_beta   90.00
_cell.angle_gamma   90.00
#
_symmetry.space_group_name_H-M   'P 1'
#
loop_
_entity.id
_entity.type
_entity.pdbx_description
1 polymer ?
#
loop_
_entity_poly.entity_id
_entity_poly.type
_entity_poly.pdbx_seq_one_letter_code
_entity_poly.pdbx_strand_id
1 'polypeptide(L)'
;MPVVKSSSCRRSHGSDDRFIPSRAAMNTDLCQHMLSSYTSVLHGPSKSHGPTHSDLLFATLVAGDDHRMLRFQSPKMEPAVSSSRYVPLHHRALAFGGSLRRHIPLTPTRILEAPDLRDDYYLNLLAWGSSNLLAIALDTLVCLYNVDTGGATAIRATACEGSEYVTSVAWLSERTLAVGTSNAQVQLWDACAVKCIRTIQGHDDRIGSLAWNSSLQVLSSGSRDAKIVQNDIKSPHGAIAVLSSHTQEVCGLTWSPDGKTLASGGNDNRLSLWDGISTTPRQTLCQHKAAVKALAWCPWERHLLASGGGTADRCIKIWHTNSGTMEQSIFTGSQVCGLLWSPTQKELLSSHGFSQNELCLWSYPRMHRIKEFTGHTARVLHMSMSPDGSSVVSAAADESLRFWNVFGAAKTSTTPRFQLSSLCGANDITAIVTGAGRGLGLAFSRAILARGGRVFMTDIDVTAVQAEAQSLQQTYPERVAFQRQDVTDLASFDAAFDAANRAFASHPVNVIVNNAGIGGTAFYSADTSWTNVIAINTTAVLRGTQVGLIRLSSSRGQPVVVNIASMAGLYPLNDTPDYSASKAAVVAFSKAVGSNVKKTNVRVVALCPAFADTQMGRAIQEVDASVVDRIGGLMPTEYVAEALMRALMESENSGQVLVVSKRGVEYHSRKPRAKL
;
A
#
# COMPACT_ATOMS: atom_id res chain seq x y z
N MET A 1 -34.09 80.26 -20.04
CA MET A 1 -34.15 79.50 -21.30
C MET A 1 -34.28 78.01 -20.96
N PRO A 2 -35.45 77.38 -21.13
CA PRO A 2 -35.63 75.96 -20.86
C PRO A 2 -35.19 75.14 -22.08
N VAL A 3 -34.37 74.12 -21.86
CA VAL A 3 -33.91 73.19 -22.91
C VAL A 3 -34.94 72.07 -23.08
N VAL A 4 -35.39 71.92 -24.31
CA VAL A 4 -36.39 70.95 -24.80
C VAL A 4 -35.84 69.53 -24.74
N LYS A 5 -36.65 68.60 -24.22
CA LYS A 5 -36.45 67.14 -24.31
C LYS A 5 -36.78 66.67 -25.73
N SER A 6 -35.83 66.03 -26.41
CA SER A 6 -36.11 65.19 -27.59
C SER A 6 -35.96 63.70 -27.23
N SER A 7 -37.02 62.96 -27.53
CA SER A 7 -37.24 61.53 -27.27
C SER A 7 -36.18 60.61 -27.90
N SER A 8 -35.57 59.75 -27.09
CA SER A 8 -34.72 58.66 -27.55
C SER A 8 -35.57 57.47 -28.03
N CYS A 9 -35.34 57.07 -29.28
CA CYS A 9 -35.89 55.88 -29.90
C CYS A 9 -35.33 54.62 -29.19
N ARG A 10 -36.18 53.90 -28.46
CA ARG A 10 -35.86 52.57 -27.95
C ARG A 10 -35.66 51.63 -29.15
N ARG A 11 -34.44 51.13 -29.37
CA ARG A 11 -34.24 49.89 -30.13
C ARG A 11 -34.89 48.77 -29.32
N SER A 12 -35.95 48.19 -29.86
CA SER A 12 -36.64 47.04 -29.30
C SER A 12 -35.65 45.90 -29.06
N HIS A 13 -35.64 45.35 -27.84
CA HIS A 13 -35.10 44.01 -27.58
C HIS A 13 -35.76 43.05 -28.58
N GLY A 14 -34.95 42.31 -29.35
CA GLY A 14 -35.45 41.31 -30.29
C GLY A 14 -36.38 40.34 -29.56
N SER A 15 -37.61 40.23 -30.05
CA SER A 15 -38.59 39.29 -29.51
C SER A 15 -38.17 37.88 -29.91
N ASP A 16 -37.77 37.07 -28.94
CA ASP A 16 -37.59 35.63 -29.13
C ASP A 16 -38.93 35.01 -29.56
N ASP A 17 -38.99 34.47 -30.78
CA ASP A 17 -40.17 33.84 -31.38
C ASP A 17 -40.25 32.36 -30.98
N ARG A 18 -41.44 31.86 -30.63
CA ARG A 18 -41.66 30.47 -30.23
C ARG A 18 -41.54 29.46 -31.38
N PHE A 19 -41.72 29.90 -32.62
CA PHE A 19 -41.81 29.04 -33.80
C PHE A 19 -40.59 29.18 -34.72
N ILE A 20 -39.76 30.22 -34.57
CA ILE A 20 -38.57 30.43 -35.39
C ILE A 20 -37.30 30.31 -34.52
N PRO A 21 -36.45 29.28 -34.72
CA PRO A 21 -35.29 29.06 -33.87
C PRO A 21 -34.17 30.07 -34.13
N SER A 22 -33.47 30.47 -33.06
CA SER A 22 -32.37 31.42 -33.11
C SER A 22 -31.11 30.75 -33.65
N ARG A 23 -30.69 31.16 -34.84
CA ARG A 23 -29.46 30.65 -35.49
C ARG A 23 -28.20 30.90 -34.66
N ALA A 24 -28.17 31.99 -33.90
CA ALA A 24 -27.01 32.33 -33.05
C ALA A 24 -26.92 31.47 -31.78
N ALA A 25 -28.03 30.85 -31.34
CA ALA A 25 -28.08 29.99 -30.17
C ALA A 25 -27.98 28.49 -30.51
N MET A 26 -28.11 28.12 -31.78
CA MET A 26 -28.04 26.73 -32.26
C MET A 26 -26.62 26.35 -32.71
N ASN A 27 -26.22 25.11 -32.41
CA ASN A 27 -25.03 24.49 -33.02
C ASN A 27 -25.47 23.65 -34.22
N THR A 28 -25.30 24.20 -35.42
CA THR A 28 -25.75 23.61 -36.68
C THR A 28 -25.04 22.30 -37.02
N ASP A 29 -23.75 22.18 -36.70
CA ASP A 29 -22.95 20.98 -36.99
C ASP A 29 -23.37 19.80 -36.08
N LEU A 30 -23.64 20.10 -34.80
CA LEU A 30 -24.19 19.12 -33.85
C LEU A 30 -25.56 18.60 -34.30
N CYS A 31 -26.43 19.49 -34.80
CA CYS A 31 -27.75 19.11 -35.28
C CYS A 31 -27.67 18.20 -36.51
N GLN A 32 -26.77 18.51 -37.44
CA GLN A 32 -26.57 17.71 -38.65
C GLN A 32 -26.00 16.33 -38.34
N HIS A 33 -25.09 16.23 -37.35
CA HIS A 33 -24.59 14.95 -36.87
C HIS A 33 -25.67 14.13 -36.16
N MET A 34 -26.50 14.73 -35.30
CA MET A 34 -27.58 14.02 -34.62
C MET A 34 -28.62 13.46 -35.60
N LEU A 35 -28.85 14.15 -36.72
CA LEU A 35 -29.72 13.68 -37.81
C LEU A 35 -29.08 12.54 -38.61
N SER A 36 -27.77 12.58 -38.89
CA SER A 36 -27.07 11.52 -39.63
C SER A 36 -26.94 10.22 -38.83
N SER A 37 -26.79 10.32 -37.50
CA SER A 37 -26.78 9.16 -36.59
C SER A 37 -28.10 8.40 -36.56
N TYR A 38 -29.23 9.05 -36.85
CA TYR A 38 -30.55 8.41 -36.83
C TYR A 38 -30.84 7.62 -38.10
N THR A 39 -30.24 8.00 -39.23
CA THR A 39 -30.40 7.30 -40.51
C THR A 39 -29.63 5.98 -40.62
N SER A 40 -28.67 5.70 -39.73
CA SER A 40 -27.88 4.46 -39.75
C SER A 40 -28.50 3.30 -38.96
N VAL A 41 -29.66 3.47 -38.31
CA VAL A 41 -30.29 2.47 -37.43
C VAL A 41 -31.40 1.66 -38.13
N LEU A 42 -31.23 1.34 -39.42
CA LEU A 42 -32.13 0.38 -40.12
C LEU A 42 -31.56 -1.05 -40.18
N HIS A 43 -30.41 -1.34 -39.56
CA HIS A 43 -29.92 -2.71 -39.37
C HIS A 43 -29.72 -2.96 -37.86
N GLY A 44 -30.38 -4.00 -37.35
CA GLY A 44 -30.51 -4.31 -35.93
C GLY A 44 -29.19 -4.62 -35.20
N PRO A 45 -29.20 -4.69 -33.86
CA PRO A 45 -27.98 -4.70 -33.06
C PRO A 45 -27.30 -6.08 -33.08
N SER A 46 -26.05 -6.14 -33.56
CA SER A 46 -25.15 -7.26 -33.25
C SER A 46 -24.43 -6.99 -31.93
N LYS A 47 -24.39 -8.00 -31.06
CA LYS A 47 -23.70 -7.99 -29.77
C LYS A 47 -22.21 -7.66 -29.92
N SER A 48 -21.65 -7.09 -28.84
CA SER A 48 -20.24 -6.73 -28.57
C SER A 48 -19.68 -5.50 -29.29
N HIS A 49 -19.79 -4.34 -28.66
CA HIS A 49 -18.68 -3.41 -28.35
C HIS A 49 -19.20 -2.32 -27.39
N GLY A 50 -18.38 -1.93 -26.41
CA GLY A 50 -18.65 -0.76 -25.57
C GLY A 50 -18.56 0.54 -26.39
N PRO A 51 -18.87 1.71 -25.78
CA PRO A 51 -18.86 2.99 -26.49
C PRO A 51 -17.50 3.22 -27.15
N THR A 52 -17.52 3.53 -28.44
CA THR A 52 -16.33 3.79 -29.24
C THR A 52 -15.64 5.06 -28.77
N HIS A 53 -14.37 5.25 -29.15
CA HIS A 53 -13.62 6.46 -28.83
C HIS A 53 -14.34 7.73 -29.31
N SER A 54 -15.06 7.68 -30.44
CA SER A 54 -15.93 8.77 -30.90
C SER A 54 -17.11 9.03 -29.97
N ASP A 55 -17.73 8.00 -29.40
CA ASP A 55 -18.86 8.14 -28.47
C ASP A 55 -18.44 8.80 -27.16
N LEU A 56 -17.25 8.45 -26.66
CA LEU A 56 -16.66 9.05 -25.46
C LEU A 56 -16.19 10.49 -25.71
N LEU A 57 -15.62 10.79 -26.89
CA LEU A 57 -15.23 12.15 -27.27
C LEU A 57 -16.46 13.05 -27.43
N PHE A 58 -17.53 12.53 -28.04
CA PHE A 58 -18.80 13.22 -28.16
C PHE A 58 -19.43 13.51 -26.80
N ALA A 59 -19.49 12.51 -25.91
CA ALA A 59 -19.99 12.69 -24.55
C ALA A 59 -19.18 13.74 -23.77
N THR A 60 -17.87 13.80 -23.96
CA THR A 60 -17.00 14.76 -23.26
C THR A 60 -17.08 16.17 -23.82
N LEU A 61 -17.27 16.33 -25.13
CA LEU A 61 -17.44 17.63 -25.79
C LEU A 61 -18.85 18.22 -25.60
N VAL A 62 -19.87 17.37 -25.42
CA VAL A 62 -21.28 17.77 -25.32
C VAL A 62 -21.76 17.85 -23.86
N ALA A 63 -21.03 17.29 -22.89
CA ALA A 63 -21.41 17.25 -21.47
C ALA A 63 -21.61 18.62 -20.78
N GLY A 64 -21.32 19.73 -21.46
CA GLY A 64 -21.57 21.09 -20.95
C GLY A 64 -22.81 21.77 -21.53
N ASP A 65 -23.43 21.25 -22.58
CA ASP A 65 -24.46 21.96 -23.35
C ASP A 65 -25.78 21.17 -23.40
N ASP A 66 -26.85 21.83 -22.95
CA ASP A 66 -28.21 21.29 -22.86
C ASP A 66 -28.68 20.76 -24.24
N HIS A 67 -29.07 19.48 -24.30
CA HIS A 67 -29.23 18.60 -25.48
C HIS A 67 -30.33 18.99 -26.51
N ARG A 68 -30.72 20.26 -26.62
CA ARG A 68 -31.82 20.71 -27.49
C ARG A 68 -31.31 21.09 -28.88
N MET A 69 -31.76 20.38 -29.92
CA MET A 69 -31.38 20.64 -31.32
C MET A 69 -31.88 22.00 -31.83
N LEU A 70 -33.10 22.42 -31.45
CA LEU A 70 -33.64 23.72 -31.81
C LEU A 70 -33.70 24.61 -30.57
N ARG A 71 -33.01 25.76 -30.60
CA ARG A 71 -33.04 26.77 -29.53
C ARG A 71 -33.72 28.04 -30.03
N PHE A 72 -34.75 28.47 -29.32
CA PHE A 72 -35.60 29.61 -29.67
C PHE A 72 -35.30 30.84 -28.80
N GLN A 73 -34.45 30.71 -27.79
CA GLN A 73 -34.07 31.78 -26.86
C GLN A 73 -32.55 31.88 -26.75
N SER A 74 -32.05 33.10 -26.64
CA SER A 74 -30.61 33.38 -26.50
C SER A 74 -30.16 33.20 -25.04
N PRO A 75 -28.95 32.68 -24.75
CA PRO A 75 -28.47 32.55 -23.38
C PRO A 75 -28.37 33.91 -22.68
N LYS A 76 -28.87 34.05 -21.45
CA LYS A 76 -28.71 35.28 -20.67
C LYS A 76 -27.26 35.37 -20.17
N MET A 77 -26.54 36.43 -20.56
CA MET A 77 -25.24 36.76 -19.96
C MET A 77 -25.41 37.10 -18.48
N GLU A 78 -24.63 36.49 -17.60
CA GLU A 78 -24.48 36.96 -16.22
C GLU A 78 -23.68 38.29 -16.18
N PRO A 79 -23.99 39.22 -15.27
CA PRO A 79 -23.32 40.51 -15.23
C PRO A 79 -21.89 40.39 -14.68
N ALA A 80 -20.96 41.13 -15.29
CA ALA A 80 -19.58 41.26 -14.86
C ALA A 80 -19.46 41.84 -13.44
N VAL A 81 -18.66 41.19 -12.60
CA VAL A 81 -18.41 41.61 -11.21
C VAL A 81 -17.49 42.85 -11.19
N SER A 82 -18.03 43.97 -10.71
CA SER A 82 -17.29 45.20 -10.41
C SER A 82 -16.40 45.03 -9.18
N SER A 83 -15.15 45.45 -9.29
CA SER A 83 -14.21 45.65 -8.18
C SER A 83 -14.69 46.70 -7.17
N SER A 84 -14.23 46.56 -5.92
CA SER A 84 -14.35 47.49 -4.77
C SER A 84 -15.56 47.31 -3.85
N ARG A 85 -15.33 46.59 -2.74
CA ARG A 85 -15.53 47.11 -1.37
C ARG A 85 -14.95 46.14 -0.32
N TYR A 86 -14.06 46.66 0.52
CA TYR A 86 -13.61 46.06 1.77
C TYR A 86 -14.79 45.83 2.73
N VAL A 87 -14.88 44.64 3.34
CA VAL A 87 -15.73 44.32 4.51
C VAL A 87 -14.94 43.36 5.43
N PRO A 88 -14.98 43.51 6.77
CA PRO A 88 -13.91 43.08 7.68
C PRO A 88 -13.94 41.61 8.08
N LEU A 89 -12.80 41.15 8.60
CA LEU A 89 -12.59 39.88 9.29
C LEU A 89 -13.55 39.70 10.48
N HIS A 90 -14.61 38.92 10.29
CA HIS A 90 -15.23 38.17 11.38
C HIS A 90 -15.43 36.72 10.95
N HIS A 91 -14.89 35.83 11.79
CA HIS A 91 -14.93 34.38 11.68
C HIS A 91 -16.33 33.87 11.30
N ARG A 92 -16.47 33.40 10.06
CA ARG A 92 -17.58 32.53 9.64
C ARG A 92 -16.98 31.24 9.12
N ALA A 93 -17.18 30.18 9.89
CA ALA A 93 -16.81 28.82 9.55
C ALA A 93 -17.29 28.49 8.14
N LEU A 94 -16.36 28.09 7.27
CA LEU A 94 -16.67 27.49 5.98
C LEU A 94 -17.31 26.13 6.25
N ALA A 95 -18.64 26.09 6.16
CA ALA A 95 -19.38 24.86 5.97
C ALA A 95 -18.94 24.24 4.63
N PHE A 96 -18.09 23.22 4.68
CA PHE A 96 -17.80 22.34 3.55
C PHE A 96 -19.00 21.41 3.32
N GLY A 97 -20.06 21.95 2.71
CA GLY A 97 -21.21 21.21 2.21
C GLY A 97 -21.02 20.90 0.73
N GLY A 98 -20.41 19.75 0.44
CA GLY A 98 -20.20 19.26 -0.92
C GLY A 98 -19.35 18.00 -0.98
N SER A 99 -19.59 17.03 -0.11
CA SER A 99 -18.95 15.72 -0.23
C SER A 99 -19.59 14.99 -1.41
N LEU A 100 -18.86 14.84 -2.52
CA LEU A 100 -19.12 13.81 -3.51
C LEU A 100 -19.17 12.47 -2.74
N ARG A 101 -20.38 11.96 -2.46
CA ARG A 101 -20.57 10.70 -1.74
C ARG A 101 -19.90 9.60 -2.56
N ARG A 102 -18.76 9.08 -2.05
CA ARG A 102 -18.08 7.94 -2.69
C ARG A 102 -19.04 6.76 -2.77
N HIS A 103 -19.05 6.05 -3.89
CA HIS A 103 -19.85 4.84 -4.03
C HIS A 103 -19.22 3.72 -3.19
N ILE A 104 -20.04 3.05 -2.37
CA ILE A 104 -19.64 1.93 -1.52
C ILE A 104 -20.56 0.76 -1.90
N PRO A 105 -20.04 -0.26 -2.61
CA PRO A 105 -20.82 -1.44 -2.98
C PRO A 105 -21.35 -2.15 -1.72
N LEU A 106 -22.64 -2.44 -1.68
CA LEU A 106 -23.27 -3.13 -0.54
C LEU A 106 -23.34 -4.64 -0.71
N THR A 107 -23.04 -5.13 -1.91
CA THR A 107 -22.98 -6.55 -2.23
C THR A 107 -21.55 -7.05 -2.13
N PRO A 108 -21.32 -8.28 -1.64
CA PRO A 108 -19.99 -8.86 -1.63
C PRO A 108 -19.50 -9.09 -3.07
N THR A 109 -18.21 -8.91 -3.31
CA THR A 109 -17.56 -9.15 -4.60
C THR A 109 -17.32 -10.64 -4.85
N ARG A 110 -17.16 -11.42 -3.78
CA ARG A 110 -16.94 -12.87 -3.79
C ARG A 110 -17.53 -13.47 -2.52
N ILE A 111 -18.10 -14.67 -2.66
CA ILE A 111 -18.52 -15.51 -1.53
C ILE A 111 -17.79 -16.84 -1.66
N LEU A 112 -17.18 -17.33 -0.59
CA LEU A 112 -16.57 -18.65 -0.51
C LEU A 112 -17.27 -19.45 0.59
N GLU A 113 -17.31 -20.77 0.41
CA GLU A 113 -17.71 -21.70 1.45
C GLU A 113 -16.56 -21.91 2.43
N ALA A 114 -16.89 -21.98 3.71
CA ALA A 114 -16.00 -22.24 4.81
C ALA A 114 -16.63 -23.35 5.68
N PRO A 115 -16.70 -24.59 5.14
CA PRO A 115 -17.28 -25.72 5.86
C PRO A 115 -16.51 -25.95 7.16
N ASP A 116 -17.23 -26.33 8.21
CA ASP A 116 -16.65 -26.60 9.54
C ASP A 116 -15.99 -25.37 10.20
N LEU A 117 -16.30 -24.15 9.73
CA LEU A 117 -15.96 -22.93 10.45
C LEU A 117 -16.73 -22.90 11.78
N ARG A 118 -16.01 -23.05 12.89
CA ARG A 118 -16.63 -23.21 14.21
C ARG A 118 -17.37 -21.95 14.65
N ASP A 119 -18.64 -22.11 15.04
CA ASP A 119 -19.47 -21.05 15.62
C ASP A 119 -19.11 -20.74 17.09
N ASP A 120 -17.89 -20.25 17.33
CA ASP A 120 -17.42 -19.84 18.65
C ASP A 120 -16.94 -18.38 18.63
N TYR A 121 -17.60 -17.55 19.44
CA TYR A 121 -17.29 -16.13 19.55
C TYR A 121 -15.87 -15.88 20.02
N TYR A 122 -15.25 -16.74 20.83
CA TYR A 122 -13.99 -16.46 21.51
C TYR A 122 -12.74 -16.75 20.66
N LEU A 123 -12.90 -17.48 19.55
CA LEU A 123 -11.79 -17.89 18.68
C LEU A 123 -11.36 -16.79 17.71
N ASN A 124 -10.22 -16.95 17.04
CA ASN A 124 -9.73 -16.02 16.01
C ASN A 124 -9.28 -16.77 14.75
N LEU A 125 -10.26 -17.22 13.95
CA LEU A 125 -10.08 -18.23 12.90
C LEU A 125 -9.70 -17.70 11.52
N LEU A 126 -9.47 -16.39 11.38
CA LEU A 126 -9.26 -15.74 10.09
C LEU A 126 -8.13 -14.73 10.14
N ALA A 127 -7.15 -14.85 9.24
CA ALA A 127 -6.07 -13.88 9.10
C ALA A 127 -5.66 -13.70 7.63
N TRP A 128 -5.63 -12.46 7.16
CA TRP A 128 -5.18 -12.11 5.81
C TRP A 128 -3.72 -11.64 5.85
N GLY A 129 -2.83 -12.40 5.23
CA GLY A 129 -1.40 -12.12 5.13
C GLY A 129 -1.06 -11.14 4.02
N SER A 130 0.13 -10.54 4.08
CA SER A 130 0.56 -9.44 3.19
C SER A 130 0.75 -9.84 1.71
N SER A 131 0.90 -11.14 1.40
CA SER A 131 0.98 -11.76 0.07
C SER A 131 -0.38 -12.14 -0.48
N ASN A 132 -1.43 -11.61 0.11
CA ASN A 132 -2.81 -11.89 -0.26
C ASN A 132 -3.23 -13.36 -0.05
N LEU A 133 -2.53 -14.06 0.86
CA LEU A 133 -2.88 -15.37 1.38
C LEU A 133 -3.81 -15.22 2.59
N LEU A 134 -4.98 -15.84 2.53
CA LEU A 134 -5.94 -15.90 3.61
C LEU A 134 -5.78 -17.22 4.35
N ALA A 135 -5.48 -17.16 5.65
CA ALA A 135 -5.51 -18.33 6.53
C ALA A 135 -6.88 -18.43 7.16
N ILE A 136 -7.54 -19.56 6.98
CA ILE A 136 -8.90 -19.85 7.45
C ILE A 136 -8.84 -21.15 8.24
N ALA A 137 -9.11 -21.09 9.55
CA ALA A 137 -9.19 -22.28 10.38
C ALA A 137 -10.58 -22.94 10.24
N LEU A 138 -10.59 -24.14 9.69
CA LEU A 138 -11.76 -24.98 9.45
C LEU A 138 -11.59 -26.26 10.28
N ASP A 139 -12.20 -26.27 11.46
CA ASP A 139 -12.03 -27.28 12.50
C ASP A 139 -10.56 -27.70 12.76
N THR A 140 -10.11 -28.85 12.24
CA THR A 140 -8.75 -29.38 12.43
C THR A 140 -7.71 -28.81 11.45
N LEU A 141 -8.18 -28.17 10.38
CA LEU A 141 -7.39 -27.70 9.25
C LEU A 141 -7.22 -26.18 9.27
N VAL A 142 -6.14 -25.71 8.68
CA VAL A 142 -5.97 -24.32 8.26
C VAL A 142 -5.87 -24.27 6.75
N CYS A 143 -6.91 -23.78 6.10
CA CYS A 143 -6.92 -23.52 4.66
C CYS A 143 -6.18 -22.22 4.37
N LEU A 144 -5.15 -22.30 3.52
CA LEU A 144 -4.42 -21.19 2.95
C LEU A 144 -4.96 -20.91 1.56
N TYR A 145 -5.77 -19.86 1.45
CA TYR A 145 -6.42 -19.47 0.21
C TYR A 145 -5.74 -18.23 -0.39
N ASN A 146 -5.21 -18.35 -1.59
CA ASN A 146 -4.67 -17.22 -2.33
C ASN A 146 -5.81 -16.45 -3.01
N VAL A 147 -6.02 -15.21 -2.62
CA VAL A 147 -7.15 -14.41 -3.11
C VAL A 147 -6.98 -13.99 -4.58
N ASP A 148 -5.73 -13.81 -5.04
CA ASP A 148 -5.40 -13.43 -6.42
C ASP A 148 -5.57 -14.59 -7.41
N THR A 149 -5.03 -15.76 -7.07
CA THR A 149 -5.03 -16.93 -7.97
C THR A 149 -6.25 -17.82 -7.77
N GLY A 150 -6.91 -17.73 -6.62
CA GLY A 150 -7.97 -18.64 -6.20
C GLY A 150 -7.48 -20.02 -5.76
N GLY A 151 -6.16 -20.25 -5.73
CA GLY A 151 -5.57 -21.51 -5.28
C GLY A 151 -5.71 -21.71 -3.77
N ALA A 152 -5.93 -22.94 -3.34
CA ALA A 152 -6.07 -23.30 -1.93
C ALA A 152 -5.14 -24.47 -1.56
N THR A 153 -4.49 -24.35 -0.40
CA THR A 153 -3.67 -25.40 0.20
C THR A 153 -4.10 -25.59 1.65
N ALA A 154 -4.20 -26.83 2.14
CA ALA A 154 -4.56 -27.08 3.53
C ALA A 154 -3.33 -27.47 4.36
N ILE A 155 -3.22 -26.88 5.55
CA ILE A 155 -2.34 -27.33 6.63
C ILE A 155 -3.18 -28.12 7.62
N ARG A 156 -2.74 -29.33 7.99
CA ARG A 156 -3.33 -30.08 9.09
C ARG A 156 -2.56 -29.79 10.37
N ALA A 157 -3.12 -28.94 11.22
CA ALA A 157 -2.48 -28.47 12.45
C ALA A 157 -2.70 -29.41 13.65
N THR A 158 -3.76 -30.22 13.60
CA THR A 158 -4.12 -31.16 14.67
C THR A 158 -4.18 -32.60 14.13
N ALA A 159 -3.82 -33.57 14.96
CA ALA A 159 -3.69 -34.97 14.53
C ALA A 159 -4.97 -35.79 14.82
N CYS A 160 -5.70 -35.44 15.88
CA CYS A 160 -6.86 -36.20 16.35
C CYS A 160 -8.18 -35.54 15.93
N GLU A 161 -8.80 -36.08 14.89
CA GLU A 161 -10.13 -35.66 14.45
C GLU A 161 -11.17 -35.88 15.57
N GLY A 162 -11.95 -34.84 15.88
CA GLY A 162 -13.06 -34.91 16.84
C GLY A 162 -12.77 -34.52 18.30
N SER A 163 -11.49 -34.44 18.71
CA SER A 163 -11.11 -33.95 20.04
C SER A 163 -10.33 -32.64 20.03
N GLU A 164 -9.57 -32.40 18.96
CA GLU A 164 -8.71 -31.23 18.80
C GLU A 164 -9.19 -30.37 17.64
N TYR A 165 -9.04 -29.05 17.77
CA TYR A 165 -9.37 -28.10 16.70
C TYR A 165 -8.48 -26.86 16.79
N VAL A 166 -8.39 -26.13 15.68
CA VAL A 166 -7.66 -24.87 15.58
C VAL A 166 -8.50 -23.75 16.20
N THR A 167 -7.86 -22.93 17.02
CA THR A 167 -8.53 -21.89 17.83
C THR A 167 -8.09 -20.48 17.48
N SER A 168 -6.91 -20.30 16.88
CA SER A 168 -6.46 -19.00 16.40
C SER A 168 -5.41 -19.11 15.29
N VAL A 169 -5.37 -18.12 14.41
CA VAL A 169 -4.35 -17.99 13.35
C VAL A 169 -3.82 -16.56 13.26
N ALA A 170 -2.51 -16.38 13.04
CA ALA A 170 -1.91 -15.04 12.88
C ALA A 170 -0.65 -15.07 12.01
N TRP A 171 -0.61 -14.23 10.97
CA TRP A 171 0.55 -14.09 10.09
C TRP A 171 1.65 -13.22 10.71
N LEU A 172 2.90 -13.69 10.63
CA LEU A 172 4.09 -12.87 10.88
C LEU A 172 4.66 -12.28 9.59
N SER A 173 4.68 -13.09 8.53
CA SER A 173 5.25 -12.78 7.23
C SER A 173 4.58 -13.64 6.16
N GLU A 174 4.99 -13.52 4.90
CA GLU A 174 4.45 -14.34 3.81
C GLU A 174 4.67 -15.84 3.96
N ARG A 175 5.65 -16.21 4.77
CA ARG A 175 6.05 -17.59 4.96
C ARG A 175 5.64 -18.12 6.32
N THR A 176 5.57 -17.28 7.35
CA THR A 176 5.41 -17.76 8.72
C THR A 176 4.01 -17.47 9.26
N LEU A 177 3.29 -18.54 9.62
CA LEU A 177 1.97 -18.51 10.22
C LEU A 177 2.02 -19.09 11.64
N ALA A 178 1.49 -18.38 12.63
CA ALA A 178 1.20 -18.96 13.94
C ALA A 178 -0.20 -19.56 13.96
N VAL A 179 -0.33 -20.74 14.56
CA VAL A 179 -1.58 -21.48 14.72
C VAL A 179 -1.73 -21.88 16.20
N GLY A 180 -2.77 -21.39 16.85
CA GLY A 180 -3.16 -21.80 18.20
C GLY A 180 -4.19 -22.92 18.12
N THR A 181 -4.14 -23.84 19.09
CA THR A 181 -4.96 -25.06 19.09
C THR A 181 -5.70 -25.25 20.41
N SER A 182 -6.70 -26.14 20.41
CA SER A 182 -7.50 -26.48 21.58
C SER A 182 -6.74 -27.30 22.64
N ASN A 183 -5.62 -27.92 22.28
CA ASN A 183 -4.77 -28.70 23.19
C ASN A 183 -3.62 -27.88 23.80
N ALA A 184 -3.81 -26.56 23.92
CA ALA A 184 -2.89 -25.61 24.54
C ALA A 184 -1.53 -25.43 23.82
N GLN A 185 -1.44 -25.76 22.53
CA GLN A 185 -0.22 -25.60 21.74
C GLN A 185 -0.27 -24.42 20.77
N VAL A 186 0.81 -23.66 20.70
CA VAL A 186 1.05 -22.69 19.62
C VAL A 186 2.04 -23.32 18.64
N GLN A 187 1.66 -23.47 17.38
CA GLN A 187 2.52 -24.00 16.33
C GLN A 187 2.93 -22.89 15.36
N LEU A 188 4.19 -22.86 14.97
CA LEU A 188 4.72 -22.00 13.92
C LEU A 188 4.89 -22.83 12.65
N TRP A 189 4.25 -22.39 11.57
CA TRP A 189 4.22 -23.08 10.29
C TRP A 189 4.92 -22.27 9.21
N ASP A 190 5.67 -22.99 8.37
CA ASP A 190 6.10 -22.52 7.06
C ASP A 190 4.96 -22.79 6.08
N ALA A 191 4.25 -21.72 5.70
CA ALA A 191 3.10 -21.77 4.80
C ALA A 191 3.49 -22.22 3.38
N CYS A 192 4.69 -21.87 2.91
CA CYS A 192 5.16 -22.27 1.58
C CYS A 192 5.54 -23.75 1.55
N ALA A 193 6.23 -24.23 2.59
CA ALA A 193 6.65 -25.62 2.70
C ALA A 193 5.57 -26.54 3.29
N VAL A 194 4.45 -25.98 3.76
CA VAL A 194 3.37 -26.69 4.48
C VAL A 194 3.95 -27.54 5.61
N LYS A 195 4.85 -26.95 6.41
CA LYS A 195 5.62 -27.67 7.42
C LYS A 195 5.62 -26.95 8.76
N CYS A 196 5.33 -27.68 9.83
CA CYS A 196 5.50 -27.16 11.20
C CYS A 196 7.00 -26.98 11.49
N ILE A 197 7.38 -25.74 11.81
CA ILE A 197 8.75 -25.33 12.14
C ILE A 197 9.02 -25.55 13.63
N ARG A 198 8.07 -25.17 14.49
CA ARG A 198 8.23 -25.17 15.94
C ARG A 198 6.87 -25.31 16.62
N THR A 199 6.81 -26.12 17.66
CA THR A 199 5.69 -26.13 18.61
C THR A 199 6.13 -25.49 19.92
N ILE A 200 5.36 -24.52 20.39
CA ILE A 200 5.58 -23.75 21.61
C ILE A 200 4.52 -24.18 22.63
N GLN A 201 5.01 -24.55 23.81
CA GLN A 201 4.21 -24.94 24.98
C GLN A 201 4.25 -23.81 26.01
N GLY A 202 3.28 -23.76 26.91
CA GLY A 202 3.25 -22.78 28.00
C GLY A 202 1.86 -22.38 28.50
N HIS A 203 0.81 -22.85 27.83
CA HIS A 203 -0.58 -22.68 28.25
C HIS A 203 -1.15 -23.98 28.80
N ASP A 204 -2.21 -23.85 29.62
CA ASP A 204 -2.90 -24.97 30.26
C ASP A 204 -4.27 -25.28 29.62
N ASP A 205 -4.71 -24.45 28.68
CA ASP A 205 -5.99 -24.56 27.97
C ASP A 205 -5.86 -23.94 26.55
N ARG A 206 -6.93 -23.97 25.76
CA ARG A 206 -6.97 -23.53 24.36
C ARG A 206 -6.45 -22.11 24.13
N ILE A 207 -5.79 -21.88 23.00
CA ILE A 207 -5.24 -20.57 22.64
C ILE A 207 -6.21 -19.81 21.73
N GLY A 208 -7.07 -19.00 22.32
CA GLY A 208 -8.12 -18.26 21.62
C GLY A 208 -7.62 -17.07 20.80
N SER A 209 -6.46 -16.48 21.13
CA SER A 209 -5.96 -15.27 20.46
C SER A 209 -4.44 -15.25 20.28
N LEU A 210 -3.97 -14.66 19.17
CA LEU A 210 -2.56 -14.53 18.82
C LEU A 210 -2.29 -13.12 18.29
N ALA A 211 -1.16 -12.53 18.67
CA ALA A 211 -0.75 -11.22 18.17
C ALA A 211 0.77 -11.14 18.01
N TRP A 212 1.21 -10.69 16.85
CA TRP A 212 2.63 -10.49 16.54
C TRP A 212 3.10 -9.08 16.85
N ASN A 213 4.24 -8.97 17.53
CA ASN A 213 5.07 -7.78 17.50
C ASN A 213 6.15 -7.98 16.44
N SER A 214 5.88 -7.52 15.22
CA SER A 214 6.72 -7.82 14.05
C SER A 214 8.12 -7.20 14.11
N SER A 215 8.28 -6.05 14.78
CA SER A 215 9.60 -5.40 14.92
C SER A 215 10.52 -6.17 15.87
N LEU A 216 9.96 -6.69 16.97
CA LEU A 216 10.68 -7.47 17.97
C LEU A 216 10.67 -8.97 17.69
N GLN A 217 9.87 -9.44 16.73
CA GLN A 217 9.66 -10.86 16.42
C GLN A 217 9.15 -11.65 17.64
N VAL A 218 8.30 -11.01 18.44
CA VAL A 218 7.67 -11.61 19.63
C VAL A 218 6.24 -12.01 19.29
N LEU A 219 5.87 -13.24 19.64
CA LEU A 219 4.51 -13.75 19.58
C LEU A 219 3.87 -13.67 20.97
N SER A 220 2.74 -12.98 21.07
CA SER A 220 1.86 -13.03 22.25
C SER A 220 0.72 -14.00 21.97
N SER A 221 0.52 -14.99 22.85
CA SER A 221 -0.61 -15.94 22.81
C SER A 221 -1.51 -15.75 24.03
N GLY A 222 -2.81 -15.57 23.80
CA GLY A 222 -3.83 -15.46 24.85
C GLY A 222 -4.68 -16.72 24.91
N SER A 223 -4.91 -17.22 26.12
CA SER A 223 -5.54 -18.53 26.34
C SER A 223 -6.79 -18.46 27.22
N ARG A 224 -7.55 -19.55 27.20
CA ARG A 224 -8.67 -19.80 28.11
C ARG A 224 -8.23 -19.99 29.57
N ASP A 225 -6.96 -20.29 29.81
CA ASP A 225 -6.33 -20.29 31.14
C ASP A 225 -6.17 -18.89 31.78
N ALA A 226 -6.68 -17.85 31.11
CA ALA A 226 -6.64 -16.44 31.51
C ALA A 226 -5.25 -15.78 31.50
N LYS A 227 -4.22 -16.46 30.96
CA LYS A 227 -2.86 -15.94 30.82
C LYS A 227 -2.60 -15.48 29.39
N ILE A 228 -1.63 -14.58 29.25
CA ILE A 228 -0.99 -14.28 27.98
C ILE A 228 0.48 -14.66 28.10
N VAL A 229 0.99 -15.44 27.16
CA VAL A 229 2.39 -15.86 27.12
C VAL A 229 3.07 -15.15 25.95
N GLN A 230 4.19 -14.48 26.22
CA GLN A 230 5.03 -13.86 25.20
C GLN A 230 6.24 -14.75 24.91
N ASN A 231 6.52 -15.00 23.63
CA ASN A 231 7.62 -15.83 23.17
C ASN A 231 8.43 -15.08 22.11
N ASP A 232 9.75 -14.96 22.31
CA ASP A 232 10.66 -14.55 21.24
C ASP A 232 10.94 -15.77 20.35
N ILE A 233 10.56 -15.69 19.08
CA ILE A 233 10.71 -16.83 18.16
C ILE A 233 12.15 -17.08 17.74
N LYS A 234 13.04 -16.08 17.86
CA LYS A 234 14.48 -16.22 17.58
C LYS A 234 15.20 -16.91 18.73
N SER A 235 14.66 -16.80 19.94
CA SER A 235 15.23 -17.44 21.12
C SER A 235 14.78 -18.90 21.20
N PRO A 236 15.70 -19.86 21.42
CA PRO A 236 15.32 -21.24 21.71
C PRO A 236 14.73 -21.41 23.11
N HIS A 237 14.84 -20.38 23.97
CA HIS A 237 14.34 -20.41 25.34
C HIS A 237 12.81 -20.31 25.40
N GLY A 238 12.24 -20.68 26.54
CA GLY A 238 10.79 -20.66 26.80
C GLY A 238 10.21 -19.23 26.84
N ALA A 239 9.01 -19.09 27.39
CA ALA A 239 8.32 -17.82 27.51
C ALA A 239 9.21 -16.71 28.08
N ILE A 240 9.25 -15.56 27.40
CA ILE A 240 9.98 -14.37 27.87
C ILE A 240 9.17 -13.57 28.90
N ALA A 241 7.84 -13.70 28.88
CA ALA A 241 6.94 -13.14 29.88
C ALA A 241 5.63 -13.92 29.95
N VAL A 242 5.03 -13.97 31.15
CA VAL A 242 3.67 -14.47 31.39
C VAL A 242 2.88 -13.34 32.06
N LEU A 243 1.78 -12.95 31.44
CA LEU A 243 0.94 -11.82 31.85
C LEU A 243 -0.37 -12.37 32.40
N SER A 244 -0.65 -12.09 33.67
CA SER A 244 -1.77 -12.70 34.41
C SER A 244 -2.65 -11.63 35.06
N SER A 245 -3.42 -10.89 34.25
CA SER A 245 -4.40 -9.89 34.74
C SER A 245 -5.85 -10.27 34.46
N HIS A 246 -6.10 -11.15 33.49
CA HIS A 246 -7.45 -11.60 33.21
C HIS A 246 -7.84 -12.74 34.15
N THR A 247 -9.14 -12.88 34.41
CA THR A 247 -9.68 -13.99 35.22
C THR A 247 -10.46 -15.02 34.40
N GLN A 248 -10.62 -14.77 33.09
CA GLN A 248 -11.27 -15.65 32.13
C GLN A 248 -10.54 -15.56 30.78
N GLU A 249 -11.02 -16.30 29.77
CA GLU A 249 -10.41 -16.42 28.45
C GLU A 249 -10.02 -15.08 27.81
N VAL A 250 -8.77 -15.00 27.34
CA VAL A 250 -8.25 -13.87 26.57
C VAL A 250 -8.62 -14.06 25.10
N CYS A 251 -9.68 -13.37 24.67
CA CYS A 251 -10.27 -13.54 23.34
C CYS A 251 -9.94 -12.39 22.36
N GLY A 252 -9.53 -11.23 22.86
CA GLY A 252 -8.99 -10.13 22.09
C GLY A 252 -7.52 -9.92 22.40
N LEU A 253 -6.67 -9.83 21.38
CA LEU A 253 -5.24 -9.57 21.55
C LEU A 253 -4.68 -8.85 20.33
N THR A 254 -4.05 -7.69 20.51
CA THR A 254 -3.46 -6.95 19.39
C THR A 254 -2.35 -5.99 19.84
N TRP A 255 -1.23 -5.99 19.13
CA TRP A 255 -0.14 -5.05 19.33
C TRP A 255 -0.43 -3.72 18.63
N SER A 256 -0.03 -2.61 19.24
CA SER A 256 -0.04 -1.31 18.60
C SER A 256 0.86 -1.31 17.35
N PRO A 257 0.57 -0.50 16.32
CA PRO A 257 1.35 -0.49 15.08
C PRO A 257 2.83 -0.15 15.26
N ASP A 258 3.18 0.56 16.34
CA ASP A 258 4.55 0.88 16.72
C ASP A 258 5.24 -0.21 17.58
N GLY A 259 4.53 -1.29 17.92
CA GLY A 259 5.02 -2.41 18.72
C GLY A 259 5.27 -2.09 20.20
N LYS A 260 4.78 -0.96 20.72
CA LYS A 260 5.07 -0.51 22.10
C LYS A 260 4.05 -0.98 23.14
N THR A 261 2.77 -1.03 22.77
CA THR A 261 1.69 -1.37 23.70
C THR A 261 0.89 -2.55 23.17
N LEU A 262 0.72 -3.57 24.00
CA LEU A 262 -0.18 -4.68 23.74
C LEU A 262 -1.54 -4.35 24.36
N ALA A 263 -2.63 -4.54 23.63
CA ALA A 263 -3.98 -4.52 24.17
C ALA A 263 -4.52 -5.95 24.26
N SER A 264 -5.11 -6.31 25.40
CA SER A 264 -5.78 -7.58 25.59
C SER A 264 -7.20 -7.39 26.12
N GLY A 265 -8.13 -8.17 25.61
CA GLY A 265 -9.53 -8.17 26.03
C GLY A 265 -9.98 -9.57 26.42
N GLY A 266 -10.68 -9.66 27.55
CA GLY A 266 -11.06 -10.92 28.16
C GLY A 266 -12.57 -11.15 28.20
N ASN A 267 -12.96 -12.41 28.44
CA ASN A 267 -14.34 -12.78 28.79
C ASN A 267 -14.74 -12.31 30.20
N ASP A 268 -13.78 -11.79 30.98
CA ASP A 268 -13.98 -11.11 32.25
C ASP A 268 -14.43 -9.64 32.11
N ASN A 269 -14.76 -9.23 30.87
CA ASN A 269 -15.21 -7.90 30.49
C ASN A 269 -14.14 -6.79 30.63
N ARG A 270 -12.88 -7.18 30.81
CA ARG A 270 -11.77 -6.24 30.99
C ARG A 270 -11.00 -6.03 29.69
N LEU A 271 -10.47 -4.82 29.53
CA LEU A 271 -9.48 -4.44 28.54
C LEU A 271 -8.20 -4.00 29.27
N SER A 272 -7.10 -4.72 29.08
CA SER A 272 -5.81 -4.41 29.70
C SER A 272 -4.82 -3.89 28.66
N LEU A 273 -4.03 -2.88 29.04
CA LEU A 273 -2.97 -2.29 28.23
C LEU A 273 -1.62 -2.59 28.89
N TRP A 274 -0.70 -3.18 28.12
CA TRP A 274 0.59 -3.65 28.60
C TRP A 274 1.71 -2.96 27.83
N ASP A 275 2.79 -2.59 28.53
CA ASP A 275 3.97 -2.01 27.90
C ASP A 275 5.07 -3.06 27.76
N GLY A 276 5.41 -3.39 26.51
CA GLY A 276 6.45 -4.39 26.18
C GLY A 276 6.23 -5.74 26.86
N ILE A 277 7.21 -6.13 27.69
CA ILE A 277 7.27 -7.40 28.43
C ILE A 277 6.85 -7.25 29.91
N SER A 278 6.29 -6.10 30.31
CA SER A 278 5.84 -5.87 31.69
C SER A 278 4.75 -6.85 32.09
N THR A 279 4.94 -7.61 33.17
CA THR A 279 3.97 -8.59 33.68
C THR A 279 2.77 -7.95 34.38
N THR A 280 2.82 -6.64 34.63
CA THR A 280 1.71 -5.84 35.16
C THR A 280 1.14 -4.94 34.06
N PRO A 281 -0.20 -4.84 33.93
CA PRO A 281 -0.80 -3.94 32.95
C PRO A 281 -0.59 -2.49 33.41
N ARG A 282 -0.26 -1.59 32.47
CA ARG A 282 -0.27 -0.15 32.72
C ARG A 282 -1.66 0.31 33.15
N GLN A 283 -2.70 -0.20 32.48
CA GLN A 283 -4.09 0.13 32.73
C GLN A 283 -4.98 -1.10 32.56
N THR A 284 -6.01 -1.19 33.40
CA THR A 284 -7.12 -2.14 33.26
C THR A 284 -8.42 -1.34 33.19
N LEU A 285 -9.14 -1.48 32.09
CA LEU A 285 -10.34 -0.72 31.74
C LEU A 285 -11.55 -1.67 31.85
N CYS A 286 -12.51 -1.33 32.72
CA CYS A 286 -13.63 -2.18 33.12
C CYS A 286 -15.00 -1.65 32.66
N GLN A 287 -15.04 -0.74 31.68
CA GLN A 287 -16.29 -0.08 31.27
C GLN A 287 -17.14 -0.93 30.32
N HIS A 288 -16.60 -2.00 29.73
CA HIS A 288 -17.41 -2.96 28.99
C HIS A 288 -18.19 -3.87 29.95
N LYS A 289 -19.41 -4.26 29.56
CA LYS A 289 -20.30 -5.13 30.34
C LYS A 289 -20.34 -6.59 29.84
N ALA A 290 -19.49 -6.92 28.88
CA ALA A 290 -19.42 -8.23 28.23
C ALA A 290 -18.00 -8.43 27.66
N ALA A 291 -17.72 -9.65 27.19
CA ALA A 291 -16.44 -10.04 26.62
C ALA A 291 -15.92 -9.06 25.56
N VAL A 292 -14.62 -8.73 25.64
CA VAL A 292 -13.96 -7.77 24.74
C VAL A 292 -13.07 -8.53 23.77
N LYS A 293 -13.64 -8.98 22.64
CA LYS A 293 -12.86 -9.64 21.57
C LYS A 293 -12.36 -8.64 20.53
N ALA A 294 -13.26 -7.76 20.10
CA ALA A 294 -12.97 -6.85 19.00
C ALA A 294 -12.04 -5.72 19.49
N LEU A 295 -10.81 -5.68 18.97
CA LEU A 295 -9.80 -4.66 19.28
C LEU A 295 -9.17 -4.17 17.98
N ALA A 296 -9.04 -2.86 17.82
CA ALA A 296 -8.40 -2.26 16.65
C ALA A 296 -7.66 -0.98 17.00
N TRP A 297 -6.34 -0.98 16.79
CA TRP A 297 -5.51 0.21 16.92
C TRP A 297 -5.68 1.14 15.73
N CYS A 298 -5.79 2.44 15.99
CA CYS A 298 -5.88 3.44 14.96
C CYS A 298 -4.53 3.58 14.21
N PRO A 299 -4.52 3.52 12.87
CA PRO A 299 -3.27 3.56 12.11
C PRO A 299 -2.67 4.97 12.00
N TRP A 300 -3.43 6.04 12.25
CA TRP A 300 -2.94 7.43 12.16
C TRP A 300 -2.79 8.15 13.50
N GLU A 301 -3.35 7.61 14.59
CA GLU A 301 -3.25 8.17 15.95
C GLU A 301 -2.72 7.10 16.90
N ARG A 302 -1.43 7.24 17.29
CA ARG A 302 -0.67 6.24 18.07
C ARG A 302 -1.39 5.75 19.33
N HIS A 303 -2.02 6.66 20.06
CA HIS A 303 -2.64 6.37 21.36
C HIS A 303 -4.14 6.10 21.26
N LEU A 304 -4.69 5.89 20.07
CA LEU A 304 -6.12 5.65 19.89
C LEU A 304 -6.40 4.17 19.65
N LEU A 305 -7.25 3.59 20.50
CA LEU A 305 -7.71 2.21 20.41
C LEU A 305 -9.24 2.18 20.35
N ALA A 306 -9.80 1.37 19.45
CA ALA A 306 -11.21 1.01 19.46
C ALA A 306 -11.38 -0.39 20.05
N SER A 307 -12.37 -0.57 20.92
CA SER A 307 -12.77 -1.88 21.42
C SER A 307 -14.27 -2.10 21.32
N GLY A 308 -14.68 -3.36 21.14
CA GLY A 308 -16.07 -3.76 20.99
C GLY A 308 -16.47 -4.80 22.03
N GLY A 309 -17.64 -4.61 22.64
CA GLY A 309 -18.17 -5.52 23.64
C GLY A 309 -19.19 -6.53 23.10
N GLY A 310 -19.27 -7.67 23.80
CA GLY A 310 -20.20 -8.77 23.56
C GLY A 310 -21.70 -8.44 23.69
N THR A 311 -22.56 -9.46 23.63
CA THR A 311 -24.04 -9.34 23.61
C THR A 311 -24.65 -8.53 24.75
N ALA A 312 -24.06 -8.55 25.95
CA ALA A 312 -24.57 -7.74 27.08
C ALA A 312 -24.06 -6.29 27.09
N ASP A 313 -23.03 -5.96 26.30
CA ASP A 313 -22.45 -4.62 26.23
C ASP A 313 -22.87 -3.85 24.97
N ARG A 314 -22.68 -4.47 23.78
CA ARG A 314 -23.11 -3.96 22.47
C ARG A 314 -22.57 -2.58 22.12
N CYS A 315 -21.47 -2.17 22.73
CA CYS A 315 -20.87 -0.85 22.49
C CYS A 315 -19.52 -0.98 21.78
N ILE A 316 -19.25 -0.02 20.89
CA ILE A 316 -17.89 0.34 20.49
C ILE A 316 -17.42 1.45 21.42
N LYS A 317 -16.24 1.30 22.01
CA LYS A 317 -15.60 2.31 22.85
C LYS A 317 -14.29 2.75 22.22
N ILE A 318 -14.04 4.06 22.25
CA ILE A 318 -12.81 4.68 21.76
C ILE A 318 -12.00 5.16 22.97
N TRP A 319 -10.71 4.85 22.99
CA TRP A 319 -9.83 5.07 24.12
C TRP A 319 -8.60 5.85 23.72
N HIS A 320 -8.21 6.78 24.59
CA HIS A 320 -6.87 7.31 24.60
C HIS A 320 -6.00 6.47 25.54
N THR A 321 -5.16 5.61 24.97
CA THR A 321 -4.46 4.53 25.69
C THR A 321 -3.36 5.02 26.61
N ASN A 322 -2.80 6.22 26.41
CA ASN A 322 -1.81 6.78 27.32
C ASN A 322 -2.44 7.22 28.66
N SER A 323 -3.62 7.86 28.60
CA SER A 323 -4.34 8.36 29.78
C SER A 323 -5.36 7.36 30.34
N GLY A 324 -5.76 6.35 29.56
CA GLY A 324 -6.80 5.39 29.94
C GLY A 324 -8.21 5.96 29.88
N THR A 325 -8.37 7.13 29.27
CA THR A 325 -9.66 7.82 29.19
C THR A 325 -10.50 7.26 28.05
N MET A 326 -11.75 6.94 28.35
CA MET A 326 -12.76 6.62 27.33
C MET A 326 -13.24 7.92 26.67
N GLU A 327 -12.91 8.11 25.40
CA GLU A 327 -13.30 9.31 24.65
C GLU A 327 -14.74 9.22 24.15
N GLN A 328 -15.16 8.05 23.68
CA GLN A 328 -16.50 7.82 23.16
C GLN A 328 -17.03 6.43 23.50
N SER A 329 -18.35 6.29 23.60
CA SER A 329 -19.06 5.02 23.74
C SER A 329 -20.28 5.03 22.84
N ILE A 330 -20.33 4.13 21.88
CA ILE A 330 -21.32 4.10 20.81
C ILE A 330 -22.10 2.80 20.91
N PHE A 331 -23.39 2.91 21.21
CA PHE A 331 -24.28 1.76 21.22
C PHE A 331 -24.57 1.30 19.79
N THR A 332 -24.28 0.04 19.50
CA THR A 332 -24.43 -0.53 18.15
C THR A 332 -25.69 -1.37 17.97
N GLY A 333 -26.35 -1.75 19.07
CA GLY A 333 -27.54 -2.60 19.05
C GLY A 333 -27.27 -4.11 19.01
N SER A 334 -26.05 -4.53 18.68
CA SER A 334 -25.64 -5.94 18.56
C SER A 334 -24.26 -6.20 19.19
N GLN A 335 -23.93 -7.47 19.43
CA GLN A 335 -22.59 -7.88 19.82
C GLN A 335 -21.58 -7.42 18.77
N VAL A 336 -20.44 -6.86 19.20
CA VAL A 336 -19.36 -6.42 18.31
C VAL A 336 -18.30 -7.52 18.24
N CYS A 337 -18.16 -8.16 17.07
CA CYS A 337 -17.31 -9.35 16.90
C CYS A 337 -15.92 -9.03 16.36
N GLY A 338 -15.80 -7.97 15.55
CA GLY A 338 -14.53 -7.51 14.98
C GLY A 338 -14.56 -6.01 14.72
N LEU A 339 -13.37 -5.41 14.69
CA LEU A 339 -13.17 -3.99 14.38
C LEU A 339 -11.97 -3.85 13.44
N LEU A 340 -12.10 -2.98 12.44
CA LEU A 340 -11.02 -2.65 11.51
C LEU A 340 -11.05 -1.15 11.20
N TRP A 341 -9.92 -0.48 11.40
CA TRP A 341 -9.76 0.90 10.93
C TRP A 341 -9.40 0.90 9.45
N SER A 342 -9.99 1.82 8.70
CA SER A 342 -9.59 2.04 7.31
C SER A 342 -8.20 2.68 7.26
N PRO A 343 -7.22 2.15 6.53
CA PRO A 343 -5.88 2.76 6.46
C PRO A 343 -5.86 4.01 5.57
N THR A 344 -6.83 4.15 4.67
CA THR A 344 -6.89 5.23 3.68
C THR A 344 -7.87 6.33 4.06
N GLN A 345 -8.88 5.99 4.85
CA GLN A 345 -9.94 6.90 5.24
C GLN A 345 -10.06 6.92 6.75
N LYS A 346 -10.48 8.05 7.33
CA LYS A 346 -10.72 8.12 8.77
C LYS A 346 -12.08 7.50 9.12
N GLU A 347 -12.17 6.20 8.96
CA GLU A 347 -13.41 5.41 9.13
C GLU A 347 -13.11 4.11 9.88
N LEU A 348 -14.12 3.59 10.57
CA LEU A 348 -14.07 2.35 11.34
C LEU A 348 -15.13 1.39 10.81
N LEU A 349 -14.78 0.14 10.58
CA LEU A 349 -15.71 -0.93 10.22
C LEU A 349 -15.87 -1.87 11.42
N SER A 350 -17.11 -2.21 11.76
CA SER A 350 -17.43 -3.22 12.76
C SER A 350 -18.23 -4.37 12.16
N SER A 351 -18.02 -5.59 12.65
CA SER A 351 -18.89 -6.72 12.38
C SER A 351 -19.74 -7.05 13.59
N HIS A 352 -20.95 -7.54 13.32
CA HIS A 352 -21.96 -7.79 14.33
C HIS A 352 -22.53 -9.20 14.27
N GLY A 353 -23.03 -9.64 15.42
CA GLY A 353 -23.83 -10.85 15.54
C GLY A 353 -25.33 -10.57 15.51
N PHE A 354 -26.08 -11.35 16.28
CA PHE A 354 -27.54 -11.27 16.33
C PHE A 354 -28.08 -9.88 16.72
N SER A 355 -29.18 -9.42 16.13
CA SER A 355 -30.04 -10.15 15.19
C SER A 355 -29.74 -9.92 13.70
N GLN A 356 -28.98 -8.88 13.34
CA GLN A 356 -28.84 -8.45 11.95
C GLN A 356 -27.66 -9.08 11.19
N ASN A 357 -26.66 -9.62 11.90
CA ASN A 357 -25.48 -10.26 11.30
C ASN A 357 -24.77 -9.37 10.26
N GLU A 358 -24.75 -8.08 10.53
CA GLU A 358 -24.32 -7.04 9.60
C GLU A 358 -22.88 -6.58 9.84
N LEU A 359 -22.31 -5.92 8.85
CA LEU A 359 -21.15 -5.05 9.06
C LEU A 359 -21.63 -3.59 9.03
N CYS A 360 -21.10 -2.75 9.92
CA CYS A 360 -21.41 -1.33 9.98
C CYS A 360 -20.15 -0.50 9.74
N LEU A 361 -20.19 0.42 8.77
CA LEU A 361 -19.14 1.40 8.53
C LEU A 361 -19.49 2.70 9.24
N TRP A 362 -18.54 3.24 9.99
CA TRP A 362 -18.68 4.43 10.83
C TRP A 362 -17.71 5.52 10.40
N SER A 363 -18.17 6.77 10.38
CA SER A 363 -17.30 7.92 10.19
C SER A 363 -16.51 8.19 11.46
N TYR A 364 -15.23 8.51 11.39
CA TYR A 364 -14.47 8.99 12.53
C TYR A 364 -14.05 10.46 12.33
N PRO A 365 -14.09 11.34 13.35
CA PRO A 365 -14.37 11.08 14.77
C PRO A 365 -15.85 11.17 15.19
N ARG A 366 -16.77 11.46 14.28
CA ARG A 366 -18.19 11.68 14.63
C ARG A 366 -18.97 10.43 15.02
N MET A 367 -18.45 9.26 14.64
CA MET A 367 -19.07 7.95 14.85
C MET A 367 -20.52 7.82 14.36
N HIS A 368 -20.86 8.52 13.27
CA HIS A 368 -22.10 8.27 12.55
C HIS A 368 -21.98 7.06 11.63
N ARG A 369 -23.03 6.23 11.60
CA ARG A 369 -23.13 5.10 10.69
C ARG A 369 -23.27 5.61 9.25
N ILE A 370 -22.34 5.22 8.39
CA ILE A 370 -22.28 5.58 6.96
C ILE A 370 -23.05 4.57 6.13
N LYS A 371 -22.77 3.26 6.34
CA LYS A 371 -23.35 2.14 5.59
C LYS A 371 -23.48 0.89 6.46
N GLU A 372 -24.42 0.05 6.05
CA GLU A 372 -24.68 -1.28 6.59
C GLU A 372 -24.51 -2.29 5.44
N PHE A 373 -23.78 -3.37 5.71
CA PHE A 373 -23.56 -4.47 4.77
C PHE A 373 -24.25 -5.70 5.34
N THR A 374 -25.28 -6.15 4.64
CA THR A 374 -26.11 -7.27 5.05
C THR A 374 -25.88 -8.47 4.16
N GLY A 375 -26.26 -9.64 4.67
CA GLY A 375 -26.44 -10.83 3.86
C GLY A 375 -25.97 -12.11 4.53
N HIS A 376 -25.08 -12.05 5.51
CA HIS A 376 -24.78 -13.22 6.34
C HIS A 376 -26.05 -13.68 7.06
N THR A 377 -26.29 -14.99 7.10
CA THR A 377 -27.51 -15.57 7.67
C THR A 377 -27.34 -15.98 9.14
N ALA A 378 -26.11 -16.00 9.63
CA ALA A 378 -25.76 -16.19 11.03
C ALA A 378 -24.70 -15.17 11.47
N ARG A 379 -24.40 -15.11 12.77
CA ARG A 379 -23.51 -14.08 13.33
C ARG A 379 -22.14 -14.04 12.64
N VAL A 380 -21.66 -12.83 12.36
CA VAL A 380 -20.30 -12.63 11.84
C VAL A 380 -19.31 -12.82 12.99
N LEU A 381 -18.29 -13.66 12.80
CA LEU A 381 -17.34 -14.04 13.86
C LEU A 381 -15.99 -13.36 13.72
N HIS A 382 -15.53 -13.16 12.48
CA HIS A 382 -14.20 -12.64 12.18
C HIS A 382 -14.23 -11.67 11.01
N MET A 383 -13.29 -10.72 11.01
CA MET A 383 -12.99 -9.88 9.86
C MET A 383 -11.49 -9.80 9.67
N SER A 384 -11.05 -9.71 8.42
CA SER A 384 -9.66 -9.39 8.09
C SER A 384 -9.61 -8.46 6.89
N MET A 385 -8.59 -7.62 6.82
CA MET A 385 -8.45 -6.61 5.77
C MET A 385 -7.42 -7.05 4.73
N SER A 386 -7.68 -6.75 3.46
CA SER A 386 -6.72 -7.00 2.39
C SER A 386 -5.43 -6.19 2.62
N PRO A 387 -4.27 -6.67 2.11
CA PRO A 387 -2.99 -5.97 2.29
C PRO A 387 -2.96 -4.56 1.72
N ASP A 388 -3.75 -4.31 0.66
CA ASP A 388 -3.89 -3.01 0.03
C ASP A 388 -4.88 -2.07 0.74
N GLY A 389 -5.54 -2.55 1.79
CA GLY A 389 -6.49 -1.79 2.60
C GLY A 389 -7.80 -1.43 1.93
N SER A 390 -8.10 -2.00 0.75
CA SER A 390 -9.32 -1.67 -0.01
C SER A 390 -10.52 -2.55 0.36
N SER A 391 -10.24 -3.82 0.61
CA SER A 391 -11.24 -4.88 0.76
C SER A 391 -11.18 -5.50 2.14
N VAL A 392 -12.31 -6.03 2.58
CA VAL A 392 -12.45 -6.74 3.85
C VAL A 392 -13.10 -8.07 3.58
N VAL A 393 -12.63 -9.13 4.23
CA VAL A 393 -13.31 -10.42 4.26
C VAL A 393 -13.97 -10.59 5.63
N SER A 394 -15.23 -11.00 5.64
CA SER A 394 -15.94 -11.42 6.86
C SER A 394 -16.19 -12.92 6.82
N ALA A 395 -15.99 -13.57 7.96
CA ALA A 395 -16.34 -14.98 8.18
C ALA A 395 -17.47 -15.06 9.20
N ALA A 396 -18.48 -15.86 8.94
CA ALA A 396 -19.65 -15.99 9.81
C ALA A 396 -20.03 -17.44 10.05
N ALA A 397 -20.83 -17.67 11.09
CA ALA A 397 -21.34 -18.99 11.48
C ALA A 397 -22.27 -19.65 10.43
N ASP A 398 -22.54 -18.97 9.32
CA ASP A 398 -23.26 -19.52 8.17
C ASP A 398 -22.34 -20.27 7.20
N GLU A 399 -21.13 -20.60 7.66
CA GLU A 399 -20.09 -21.29 6.89
C GLU A 399 -19.75 -20.55 5.58
N SER A 400 -19.83 -19.22 5.59
CA SER A 400 -19.45 -18.40 4.44
C SER A 400 -18.41 -17.34 4.76
N LEU A 401 -17.54 -17.11 3.79
CA LEU A 401 -16.63 -15.98 3.72
C LEU A 401 -17.12 -15.00 2.67
N ARG A 402 -17.24 -13.72 3.01
CA ARG A 402 -17.70 -12.68 2.08
C ARG A 402 -16.69 -11.58 1.94
N PHE A 403 -16.36 -11.24 0.70
CA PHE A 403 -15.40 -10.20 0.36
C PHE A 403 -16.14 -8.90 0.03
N TRP A 404 -15.78 -7.81 0.68
CA TRP A 404 -16.44 -6.51 0.60
C TRP A 404 -15.45 -5.44 0.17
N ASN A 405 -15.76 -4.67 -0.86
CA ASN A 405 -14.98 -3.49 -1.21
C ASN A 405 -15.47 -2.26 -0.41
N VAL A 406 -15.05 -2.18 0.85
CA VAL A 406 -15.56 -1.17 1.81
C VAL A 406 -14.83 0.17 1.68
N PHE A 407 -13.51 0.13 1.61
CA PHE A 407 -12.67 1.33 1.69
C PHE A 407 -12.31 1.89 0.31
N GLY A 408 -12.68 1.17 -0.77
CA GLY A 408 -12.34 1.53 -2.14
C GLY A 408 -10.85 1.36 -2.40
N ALA A 409 -10.45 1.38 -3.68
CA ALA A 409 -9.04 1.58 -3.99
C ALA A 409 -8.60 2.92 -3.36
N ALA A 410 -7.45 2.95 -2.69
CA ALA A 410 -6.79 4.21 -2.35
C ALA A 410 -6.86 5.12 -3.58
N LYS A 411 -7.22 6.40 -3.42
CA LYS A 411 -7.23 7.40 -4.52
C LYS A 411 -5.83 7.49 -5.12
N THR A 412 -5.58 6.57 -6.01
CA THR A 412 -4.47 6.50 -6.94
C THR A 412 -5.05 7.13 -8.19
N SER A 413 -4.39 8.19 -8.68
CA SER A 413 -4.59 8.64 -10.05
C SER A 413 -4.59 7.40 -10.94
N THR A 414 -5.65 7.22 -11.72
CA THR A 414 -5.86 6.12 -12.68
C THR A 414 -4.57 5.52 -13.20
N THR A 415 -4.12 4.47 -12.53
CA THR A 415 -3.17 3.47 -13.01
C THR A 415 -3.92 2.15 -12.98
N PRO A 416 -3.97 1.39 -14.08
CA PRO A 416 -4.59 0.08 -14.08
C PRO A 416 -3.81 -0.82 -13.09
N ARG A 417 -4.51 -1.34 -12.07
CA ARG A 417 -4.00 -2.40 -11.20
C ARG A 417 -4.06 -3.70 -11.98
N PHE A 418 -2.91 -4.22 -12.40
CA PHE A 418 -2.79 -5.56 -12.96
C PHE A 418 -2.83 -6.62 -11.86
N GLN A 419 -3.53 -7.72 -12.15
CA GLN A 419 -3.59 -8.95 -11.37
C GLN A 419 -2.19 -9.53 -11.15
N LEU A 420 -1.88 -9.94 -9.92
CA LEU A 420 -0.68 -10.72 -9.58
C LEU A 420 -0.89 -12.23 -9.83
N SER A 421 -1.74 -12.58 -10.80
CA SER A 421 -1.88 -13.94 -11.32
C SER A 421 -0.78 -14.22 -12.34
N SER A 422 0.48 -14.26 -11.88
CA SER A 422 1.64 -14.79 -12.61
C SER A 422 2.93 -14.49 -11.82
N LEU A 423 3.19 -15.23 -10.74
CA LEU A 423 4.57 -15.46 -10.28
C LEU A 423 5.24 -16.59 -11.08
N CYS A 424 4.99 -16.59 -12.40
CA CYS A 424 5.81 -17.28 -13.39
C CYS A 424 6.74 -16.31 -14.15
N GLY A 425 6.71 -15.00 -13.86
CA GLY A 425 7.53 -14.00 -14.55
C GLY A 425 8.84 -13.56 -13.87
N ALA A 426 9.03 -13.83 -12.57
CA ALA A 426 10.23 -13.38 -11.84
C ALA A 426 11.48 -14.23 -12.10
N ASN A 427 11.34 -15.38 -12.77
CA ASN A 427 12.43 -16.34 -12.97
C ASN A 427 13.43 -15.94 -14.07
N ASP A 428 13.16 -14.88 -14.83
CA ASP A 428 13.99 -14.45 -15.95
C ASP A 428 14.53 -13.03 -15.78
N ILE A 429 14.91 -12.62 -14.57
CA ILE A 429 15.66 -11.36 -14.39
C ILE A 429 17.14 -11.64 -14.61
N THR A 430 17.76 -10.98 -15.59
CA THR A 430 19.21 -10.87 -15.72
C THR A 430 19.61 -9.40 -15.66
N ALA A 431 20.21 -9.02 -14.54
CA ALA A 431 20.52 -7.63 -14.22
C ALA A 431 22.01 -7.32 -14.28
N ILE A 432 22.37 -6.16 -14.83
CA ILE A 432 23.67 -5.51 -14.57
C ILE A 432 23.45 -4.51 -13.43
N VAL A 433 24.22 -4.63 -12.36
CA VAL A 433 24.14 -3.72 -11.20
C VAL A 433 25.49 -3.02 -11.03
N THR A 434 25.50 -1.70 -11.21
CA THR A 434 26.70 -0.90 -10.99
C THR A 434 26.90 -0.59 -9.51
N GLY A 435 28.14 -0.36 -9.07
CA GLY A 435 28.44 -0.11 -7.66
C GLY A 435 28.02 -1.26 -6.75
N ALA A 436 28.15 -2.50 -7.23
CA ALA A 436 27.63 -3.69 -6.58
C ALA A 436 28.56 -4.28 -5.50
N GLY A 437 29.76 -3.73 -5.31
CA GLY A 437 30.71 -4.24 -4.32
C GLY A 437 30.34 -3.92 -2.86
N ARG A 438 29.36 -3.04 -2.62
CA ARG A 438 28.97 -2.59 -1.27
C ARG A 438 27.62 -1.88 -1.24
N GLY A 439 27.11 -1.63 -0.03
CA GLY A 439 25.94 -0.78 0.21
C GLY A 439 24.70 -1.21 -0.57
N LEU A 440 24.03 -0.25 -1.21
CA LEU A 440 22.77 -0.51 -1.94
C LEU A 440 22.96 -1.44 -3.14
N GLY A 441 24.04 -1.31 -3.91
CA GLY A 441 24.26 -2.17 -5.08
C GLY A 441 24.41 -3.65 -4.71
N LEU A 442 25.08 -3.93 -3.60
CA LEU A 442 25.18 -5.27 -3.03
C LEU A 442 23.81 -5.78 -2.53
N ALA A 443 23.05 -4.95 -1.83
CA ALA A 443 21.71 -5.29 -1.36
C ALA A 443 20.74 -5.59 -2.52
N PHE A 444 20.80 -4.80 -3.59
CA PHE A 444 20.07 -5.02 -4.84
C PHE A 444 20.43 -6.36 -5.47
N SER A 445 21.73 -6.66 -5.54
CA SER A 445 22.23 -7.93 -6.08
C SER A 445 21.65 -9.12 -5.29
N ARG A 446 21.70 -9.07 -3.95
CA ARG A 446 21.12 -10.10 -3.07
C ARG A 446 19.61 -10.26 -3.27
N ALA A 447 18.86 -9.16 -3.38
CA ALA A 447 17.41 -9.20 -3.55
C ALA A 447 16.96 -9.80 -4.89
N ILE A 448 17.72 -9.56 -5.97
CA ILE A 448 17.48 -10.16 -7.28
C ILE A 448 17.79 -11.67 -7.25
N LEU A 449 18.93 -12.06 -6.68
CA LEU A 449 19.34 -13.47 -6.58
C LEU A 449 18.37 -14.32 -5.74
N ALA A 450 17.90 -13.75 -4.62
CA ALA A 450 16.92 -14.39 -3.73
C ALA A 450 15.59 -14.71 -4.42
N ARG A 451 15.27 -14.03 -5.54
CA ARG A 451 14.04 -14.22 -6.33
C ARG A 451 14.23 -15.03 -7.61
N GLY A 452 15.37 -15.73 -7.73
CA GLY A 452 15.65 -16.59 -8.89
C GLY A 452 16.40 -15.89 -10.03
N GLY A 453 16.65 -14.59 -9.94
CA GLY A 453 17.37 -13.82 -10.97
C GLY A 453 18.87 -14.10 -11.04
N ARG A 454 19.52 -13.47 -12.02
CA ARG A 454 20.97 -13.45 -12.30
C ARG A 454 21.48 -12.03 -12.20
N VAL A 455 22.70 -11.88 -11.68
CA VAL A 455 23.31 -10.57 -11.48
C VAL A 455 24.73 -10.55 -12.01
N PHE A 456 24.98 -9.59 -12.91
CA PHE A 456 26.31 -9.17 -13.32
C PHE A 456 26.71 -7.96 -12.48
N MET A 457 27.61 -8.16 -11.53
CA MET A 457 28.04 -7.16 -10.55
C MET A 457 29.21 -6.35 -11.11
N THR A 458 29.12 -5.02 -11.10
CA THR A 458 30.24 -4.16 -11.49
C THR A 458 30.58 -3.13 -10.44
N ASP A 459 31.87 -2.84 -10.30
CA ASP A 459 32.38 -1.79 -9.41
C ASP A 459 33.76 -1.31 -9.90
N ILE A 460 34.15 -0.08 -9.53
CA ILE A 460 35.51 0.42 -9.82
C ILE A 460 36.55 -0.32 -8.98
N ASP A 461 36.12 -0.73 -7.79
CA ASP A 461 36.89 -1.47 -6.80
C ASP A 461 36.75 -2.98 -7.08
N VAL A 462 37.68 -3.48 -7.91
CA VAL A 462 37.66 -4.87 -8.38
C VAL A 462 37.79 -5.87 -7.23
N THR A 463 38.53 -5.53 -6.17
CA THR A 463 38.76 -6.44 -5.05
C THR A 463 37.49 -6.57 -4.21
N ALA A 464 36.79 -5.46 -3.95
CA ALA A 464 35.51 -5.48 -3.23
C ALA A 464 34.43 -6.27 -3.99
N VAL A 465 34.23 -5.99 -5.29
CA VAL A 465 33.20 -6.70 -6.08
C VAL A 465 33.54 -8.17 -6.27
N GLN A 466 34.82 -8.52 -6.42
CA GLN A 466 35.26 -9.91 -6.50
C GLN A 466 34.96 -10.68 -5.22
N ALA A 467 35.30 -10.12 -4.04
CA ALA A 467 35.07 -10.77 -2.76
C ALA A 467 33.57 -11.07 -2.52
N GLU A 468 32.71 -10.08 -2.75
CA GLU A 468 31.26 -10.25 -2.59
C GLU A 468 30.67 -11.18 -3.65
N ALA A 469 31.09 -11.08 -4.91
CA ALA A 469 30.62 -11.97 -5.96
C ALA A 469 30.99 -13.43 -5.68
N GLN A 470 32.22 -13.69 -5.22
CA GLN A 470 32.65 -15.04 -4.83
C GLN A 470 31.83 -15.60 -3.66
N SER A 471 31.53 -14.77 -2.66
CA SER A 471 30.64 -15.16 -1.55
C SER A 471 29.22 -15.50 -2.05
N LEU A 472 28.67 -14.66 -2.94
CA LEU A 472 27.33 -14.89 -3.51
C LEU A 472 27.30 -16.12 -4.44
N GLN A 473 28.38 -16.42 -5.16
CA GLN A 473 28.49 -17.63 -5.99
C GLN A 473 28.39 -18.92 -5.17
N GLN A 474 28.84 -18.93 -3.91
CA GLN A 474 28.68 -20.09 -3.02
C GLN A 474 27.20 -20.37 -2.71
N THR A 475 26.39 -19.32 -2.60
CA THR A 475 24.94 -19.42 -2.29
C THR A 475 24.10 -19.57 -3.55
N TYR A 476 24.53 -18.94 -4.66
CA TYR A 476 23.80 -18.81 -5.91
C TYR A 476 24.71 -19.20 -7.10
N PRO A 477 25.05 -20.50 -7.24
CA PRO A 477 25.94 -20.95 -8.29
C PRO A 477 25.36 -20.61 -9.68
N GLU A 478 26.25 -20.28 -10.62
CA GLU A 478 25.94 -19.94 -12.04
C GLU A 478 25.04 -18.71 -12.26
N ARG A 479 24.63 -18.01 -11.19
CA ARG A 479 23.75 -16.83 -11.29
C ARG A 479 24.43 -15.51 -10.98
N VAL A 480 25.73 -15.55 -10.69
CA VAL A 480 26.54 -14.39 -10.31
C VAL A 480 27.81 -14.37 -11.14
N ALA A 481 28.07 -13.25 -11.79
CA ALA A 481 29.31 -12.94 -12.46
C ALA A 481 29.69 -11.48 -12.18
N PHE A 482 30.94 -11.11 -12.38
CA PHE A 482 31.41 -9.77 -12.05
C PHE A 482 32.51 -9.27 -12.98
N GLN A 483 32.70 -7.96 -13.02
CA GLN A 483 33.82 -7.31 -13.69
C GLN A 483 34.12 -5.95 -13.06
N ARG A 484 35.38 -5.52 -13.11
CA ARG A 484 35.74 -4.12 -12.86
C ARG A 484 35.08 -3.22 -13.92
N GLN A 485 34.42 -2.16 -13.49
CA GLN A 485 33.86 -1.15 -14.39
C GLN A 485 34.15 0.26 -13.86
N ASP A 486 34.75 1.09 -14.71
CA ASP A 486 34.82 2.53 -14.48
C ASP A 486 33.65 3.22 -15.18
N VAL A 487 32.65 3.63 -14.41
CA VAL A 487 31.43 4.25 -14.93
C VAL A 487 31.65 5.65 -15.52
N THR A 488 32.85 6.22 -15.38
CA THR A 488 33.22 7.48 -16.07
C THR A 488 33.75 7.23 -17.49
N ASP A 489 34.22 6.02 -17.77
CA ASP A 489 34.59 5.55 -19.10
C ASP A 489 33.37 5.01 -19.86
N LEU A 490 33.17 5.49 -21.09
CA LEU A 490 32.02 5.11 -21.91
C LEU A 490 32.15 3.67 -22.42
N ALA A 491 33.35 3.25 -22.82
CA ALA A 491 33.57 1.91 -23.37
C ALA A 491 33.34 0.81 -22.32
N SER A 492 33.47 1.15 -21.03
CA SER A 492 33.27 0.23 -19.93
C SER A 492 31.83 -0.29 -19.83
N PHE A 493 30.82 0.51 -20.21
CA PHE A 493 29.42 0.09 -20.19
C PHE A 493 29.12 -0.96 -21.26
N ASP A 494 29.60 -0.74 -22.48
CA ASP A 494 29.47 -1.71 -23.56
C ASP A 494 30.21 -3.00 -23.23
N ALA A 495 31.43 -2.89 -22.69
CA ALA A 495 32.22 -4.04 -22.25
C ALA A 495 31.52 -4.86 -21.15
N ALA A 496 30.93 -4.19 -20.16
CA ALA A 496 30.17 -4.84 -19.10
C ALA A 496 28.91 -5.53 -19.63
N PHE A 497 28.19 -4.90 -20.56
CA PHE A 497 27.00 -5.48 -21.19
C PHE A 497 27.34 -6.74 -22.01
N ASP A 498 28.40 -6.68 -22.81
CA ASP A 498 28.86 -7.81 -23.60
C ASP A 498 29.38 -8.95 -22.69
N ALA A 499 30.06 -8.61 -21.60
CA ALA A 499 30.51 -9.59 -20.61
C ALA A 499 29.34 -10.27 -19.87
N ALA A 500 28.30 -9.50 -19.52
CA ALA A 500 27.10 -10.02 -18.88
C ALA A 500 26.37 -11.03 -19.77
N ASN A 501 26.18 -10.71 -21.06
CA ASN A 501 25.55 -11.64 -21.99
C ASN A 501 26.42 -12.88 -22.28
N ARG A 502 27.76 -12.77 -22.24
CA ARG A 502 28.62 -13.96 -22.31
C ARG A 502 28.49 -14.83 -21.07
N ALA A 503 28.46 -14.23 -19.89
CA ALA A 503 28.31 -14.95 -18.62
C ALA A 503 26.96 -15.66 -18.50
N PHE A 504 25.90 -15.05 -19.03
CA PHE A 504 24.52 -15.55 -18.97
C PHE A 504 23.94 -15.80 -20.35
N ALA A 505 24.66 -16.53 -21.21
CA ALA A 505 24.30 -16.72 -22.62
C ALA A 505 22.87 -17.24 -22.86
N SER A 506 22.33 -18.04 -21.94
CA SER A 506 20.97 -18.58 -22.00
C SER A 506 19.89 -17.63 -21.46
N HIS A 507 20.28 -16.53 -20.81
CA HIS A 507 19.39 -15.59 -20.13
C HIS A 507 19.89 -14.15 -20.36
N PRO A 508 19.60 -13.56 -21.53
CA PRO A 508 20.15 -12.26 -21.91
C PRO A 508 19.76 -11.16 -20.93
N VAL A 509 20.62 -10.16 -20.81
CA VAL A 509 20.39 -9.00 -19.93
C VAL A 509 19.09 -8.30 -20.31
N ASN A 510 18.25 -8.05 -19.31
CA ASN A 510 16.99 -7.32 -19.46
C ASN A 510 16.76 -6.26 -18.36
N VAL A 511 17.68 -6.16 -17.39
CA VAL A 511 17.66 -5.15 -16.34
C VAL A 511 19.00 -4.44 -16.26
N ILE A 512 18.97 -3.11 -16.13
CA ILE A 512 20.14 -2.31 -15.75
C ILE A 512 19.78 -1.52 -14.50
N VAL A 513 20.56 -1.69 -13.43
CA VAL A 513 20.45 -0.90 -12.21
C VAL A 513 21.65 0.05 -12.16
N ASN A 514 21.42 1.29 -12.57
CA ASN A 514 22.42 2.37 -12.51
C ASN A 514 22.51 2.89 -11.08
N ASN A 515 23.23 2.15 -10.26
CA ASN A 515 23.58 2.49 -8.90
C ASN A 515 25.02 3.01 -8.87
N ALA A 516 25.20 4.28 -9.23
CA ALA A 516 26.48 4.98 -9.12
C ALA A 516 26.26 6.28 -8.34
N GLY A 517 27.04 6.49 -7.29
CA GLY A 517 26.83 7.58 -6.36
C GLY A 517 28.01 7.82 -5.44
N ILE A 518 28.58 9.02 -5.51
CA ILE A 518 29.52 9.53 -4.51
C ILE A 518 28.91 10.75 -3.79
N GLY A 519 29.23 10.90 -2.51
CA GLY A 519 28.93 12.09 -1.72
C GLY A 519 30.16 12.98 -1.68
N GLY A 520 29.98 14.30 -1.79
CA GLY A 520 31.08 15.25 -1.60
C GLY A 520 31.38 15.41 -0.12
N THR A 521 32.66 15.31 0.27
CA THR A 521 33.15 15.72 1.59
C THR A 521 33.76 17.11 1.46
N ALA A 522 33.19 18.08 2.17
CA ALA A 522 33.58 19.50 2.26
C ALA A 522 33.08 20.44 1.13
N PHE A 523 32.55 21.58 1.58
CA PHE A 523 32.07 22.70 0.79
C PHE A 523 33.26 23.51 0.26
N TYR A 524 33.58 23.40 -1.04
CA TYR A 524 34.60 24.17 -1.76
C TYR A 524 35.98 24.32 -1.07
N SER A 525 36.62 23.21 -0.70
CA SER A 525 38.09 23.17 -0.51
C SER A 525 38.80 23.00 -1.86
N ALA A 526 40.11 23.31 -1.93
CA ALA A 526 40.93 23.12 -3.13
C ALA A 526 40.95 21.67 -3.65
N ASP A 527 40.58 20.70 -2.80
CA ASP A 527 40.54 19.25 -3.10
C ASP A 527 39.13 18.75 -3.50
N THR A 528 38.14 19.65 -3.61
CA THR A 528 36.75 19.25 -3.86
C THR A 528 36.55 18.93 -5.34
N SER A 529 36.51 17.63 -5.68
CA SER A 529 36.23 17.18 -7.04
C SER A 529 34.72 17.13 -7.34
N TRP A 530 34.06 18.30 -7.36
CA TRP A 530 32.67 18.43 -7.78
C TRP A 530 32.45 17.93 -9.22
N THR A 531 33.50 17.99 -10.05
CA THR A 531 33.53 17.40 -11.40
C THR A 531 33.30 15.88 -11.36
N ASN A 532 33.90 15.16 -10.41
CA ASN A 532 33.64 13.74 -10.20
C ASN A 532 32.22 13.47 -9.70
N VAL A 533 31.66 14.33 -8.84
CA VAL A 533 30.26 14.21 -8.39
C VAL A 533 29.32 14.30 -9.58
N ILE A 534 29.50 15.27 -10.48
CA ILE A 534 28.68 15.41 -11.69
C ILE A 534 28.92 14.23 -12.65
N ALA A 535 30.18 13.86 -12.89
CA ALA A 535 30.53 12.77 -13.80
C ALA A 535 29.93 11.43 -13.36
N ILE A 536 29.99 11.10 -12.07
CA ILE A 536 29.51 9.83 -11.54
C ILE A 536 28.01 9.87 -11.25
N ASN A 537 27.50 10.92 -10.58
CA ASN A 537 26.10 10.93 -10.15
C ASN A 537 25.12 11.26 -11.28
N THR A 538 25.58 11.94 -12.33
CA THR A 538 24.74 12.34 -13.47
C THR A 538 25.21 11.70 -14.76
N THR A 539 26.43 12.00 -15.23
CA THR A 539 26.87 11.58 -16.56
C THR A 539 26.89 10.06 -16.72
N ALA A 540 27.41 9.33 -15.73
CA ALA A 540 27.44 7.87 -15.74
C ALA A 540 26.04 7.24 -15.76
N VAL A 541 25.10 7.76 -14.95
CA VAL A 541 23.71 7.26 -14.89
C VAL A 541 22.98 7.49 -16.21
N LEU A 542 23.16 8.68 -16.81
CA LEU A 542 22.60 9.01 -18.12
C LEU A 542 23.18 8.09 -19.21
N ARG A 543 24.49 7.84 -19.20
CA ARG A 543 25.16 6.94 -20.15
C ARG A 543 24.73 5.50 -20.01
N GLY A 544 24.68 4.96 -18.79
CA GLY A 544 24.18 3.62 -18.52
C GLY A 544 22.74 3.44 -19.01
N THR A 545 21.91 4.49 -18.87
CA THR A 545 20.56 4.51 -19.45
C THR A 545 20.61 4.50 -20.98
N GLN A 546 21.44 5.32 -21.62
CA GLN A 546 21.57 5.33 -23.09
C GLN A 546 22.02 3.98 -23.65
N VAL A 547 23.00 3.33 -23.03
CA VAL A 547 23.42 1.96 -23.39
C VAL A 547 22.25 1.00 -23.22
N GLY A 548 21.49 1.09 -22.14
CA GLY A 548 20.26 0.33 -21.95
C GLY A 548 19.23 0.54 -23.07
N LEU A 549 18.96 1.78 -23.44
CA LEU A 549 18.03 2.09 -24.54
C LEU A 549 18.49 1.50 -25.87
N ILE A 550 19.79 1.60 -26.18
CA ILE A 550 20.35 1.08 -27.43
C ILE A 550 20.31 -0.45 -27.44
N ARG A 551 20.84 -1.08 -26.39
CA ARG A 551 21.06 -2.53 -26.34
C ARG A 551 19.80 -3.33 -26.03
N LEU A 552 18.83 -2.76 -25.32
CA LEU A 552 17.62 -3.46 -24.86
C LEU A 552 16.38 -3.15 -25.71
N SER A 553 16.40 -2.14 -26.58
CA SER A 553 15.23 -1.76 -27.39
C SER A 553 14.63 -2.91 -28.20
N SER A 554 15.50 -3.80 -28.70
CA SER A 554 15.11 -4.95 -29.53
C SER A 554 14.87 -6.24 -28.72
N SER A 555 15.04 -6.21 -27.40
CA SER A 555 14.85 -7.39 -26.55
C SER A 555 13.38 -7.76 -26.45
N ARG A 556 13.10 -9.07 -26.33
CA ARG A 556 11.75 -9.58 -26.06
C ARG A 556 11.30 -9.18 -24.65
N GLY A 557 10.00 -8.93 -24.50
CA GLY A 557 9.43 -8.44 -23.26
C GLY A 557 9.63 -6.93 -23.09
N GLN A 558 9.59 -6.47 -21.85
CA GLN A 558 9.70 -5.05 -21.52
C GLN A 558 10.87 -4.81 -20.54
N PRO A 559 12.11 -4.70 -21.07
CA PRO A 559 13.31 -4.45 -20.27
C PRO A 559 13.20 -3.17 -19.44
N VAL A 560 13.99 -3.08 -18.38
CA VAL A 560 13.95 -1.94 -17.47
C VAL A 560 15.32 -1.43 -17.07
N VAL A 561 15.46 -0.10 -17.12
CA VAL A 561 16.56 0.63 -16.52
C VAL A 561 16.05 1.33 -15.26
N VAL A 562 16.68 1.03 -14.12
CA VAL A 562 16.41 1.72 -12.87
C VAL A 562 17.59 2.64 -12.53
N ASN A 563 17.31 3.94 -12.47
CA ASN A 563 18.29 4.97 -12.15
C ASN A 563 18.22 5.32 -10.66
N ILE A 564 19.29 5.07 -9.92
CA ILE A 564 19.36 5.42 -8.50
C ILE A 564 19.73 6.88 -8.35
N ALA A 565 18.75 7.69 -7.98
CA ALA A 565 18.92 9.10 -7.72
C ALA A 565 19.21 9.32 -6.22
N SER A 566 18.30 9.99 -5.52
CA SER A 566 18.25 10.22 -4.06
C SER A 566 17.00 11.05 -3.78
N MET A 567 16.47 11.01 -2.56
CA MET A 567 15.49 12.01 -2.11
C MET A 567 16.03 13.45 -2.20
N ALA A 568 17.34 13.66 -2.13
CA ALA A 568 17.97 14.97 -2.32
C ALA A 568 17.69 15.57 -3.72
N GLY A 569 17.38 14.74 -4.73
CA GLY A 569 16.98 15.20 -6.05
C GLY A 569 15.55 15.74 -6.14
N LEU A 570 14.72 15.46 -5.13
CA LEU A 570 13.35 15.99 -5.00
C LEU A 570 13.25 17.09 -3.95
N TYR A 571 14.08 16.97 -2.90
CA TYR A 571 14.15 17.88 -1.76
C TYR A 571 15.62 18.26 -1.54
N PRO A 572 16.10 19.32 -2.22
CA PRO A 572 17.51 19.70 -2.18
C PRO A 572 18.02 19.99 -0.77
N LEU A 573 19.25 19.58 -0.50
CA LEU A 573 19.99 19.88 0.72
C LEU A 573 20.87 21.11 0.49
N ASN A 574 20.78 22.10 1.38
CA ASN A 574 21.52 23.36 1.25
C ASN A 574 23.05 23.17 1.34
N ASP A 575 23.50 22.21 2.14
CA ASP A 575 24.93 22.00 2.41
C ASP A 575 25.64 21.19 1.32
N THR A 576 24.87 20.56 0.42
CA THR A 576 25.40 19.76 -0.71
C THR A 576 24.63 20.07 -2.00
N PRO A 577 24.74 21.30 -2.53
CA PRO A 577 23.98 21.74 -3.69
C PRO A 577 24.33 20.95 -4.96
N ASP A 578 25.61 20.65 -5.19
CA ASP A 578 26.06 19.88 -6.36
C ASP A 578 25.51 18.45 -6.36
N TYR A 579 25.49 17.80 -5.19
CA TYR A 579 24.90 16.48 -5.03
C TYR A 579 23.39 16.53 -5.31
N SER A 580 22.68 17.47 -4.69
CA SER A 580 21.23 17.66 -4.89
C SER A 580 20.89 17.94 -6.35
N ALA A 581 21.64 18.82 -7.01
CA ALA A 581 21.49 19.14 -8.43
C ALA A 581 21.76 17.91 -9.32
N SER A 582 22.82 17.16 -9.04
CA SER A 582 23.17 15.95 -9.79
C SER A 582 22.05 14.89 -9.74
N LYS A 583 21.42 14.71 -8.57
CA LYS A 583 20.32 13.76 -8.37
C LYS A 583 18.99 14.28 -8.94
N ALA A 584 18.75 15.60 -8.91
CA ALA A 584 17.61 16.21 -9.57
C ALA A 584 17.68 16.04 -11.10
N ALA A 585 18.89 16.16 -11.68
CA ALA A 585 19.12 15.90 -13.10
C ALA A 585 18.78 14.45 -13.50
N VAL A 586 19.19 13.46 -12.69
CA VAL A 586 18.81 12.05 -12.90
C VAL A 586 17.30 11.84 -12.87
N VAL A 587 16.61 12.47 -11.90
CA VAL A 587 15.14 12.40 -11.81
C VAL A 587 14.48 13.00 -13.06
N ALA A 588 14.89 14.19 -13.45
CA ALA A 588 14.34 14.88 -14.62
C ALA A 588 14.56 14.08 -15.91
N PHE A 589 15.78 13.56 -16.09
CA PHE A 589 16.14 12.73 -17.24
C PHE A 589 15.33 11.43 -17.29
N SER A 590 15.21 10.72 -16.17
CA SER A 590 14.46 9.45 -16.10
C SER A 590 12.98 9.65 -16.42
N LYS A 591 12.37 10.74 -15.95
CA LYS A 591 10.99 11.12 -16.33
C LYS A 591 10.86 11.37 -17.83
N ALA A 592 11.75 12.19 -18.38
CA ALA A 592 11.71 12.59 -19.79
C ALA A 592 11.88 11.39 -20.72
N VAL A 593 12.90 10.56 -20.48
CA VAL A 593 13.16 9.36 -21.28
C VAL A 593 12.06 8.32 -21.09
N GLY A 594 11.67 8.03 -19.85
CA GLY A 594 10.68 6.99 -19.55
C GLY A 594 9.29 7.29 -20.12
N SER A 595 8.94 8.56 -20.34
CA SER A 595 7.71 8.95 -21.04
C SER A 595 7.64 8.47 -22.49
N ASN A 596 8.79 8.10 -23.08
CA ASN A 596 8.91 7.60 -24.45
C ASN A 596 8.97 6.06 -24.52
N VAL A 597 8.56 5.33 -23.49
CA VAL A 597 8.60 3.85 -23.43
C VAL A 597 7.94 3.17 -24.65
N LYS A 598 6.86 3.74 -25.19
CA LYS A 598 6.20 3.22 -26.39
C LYS A 598 7.08 3.23 -27.64
N LYS A 599 8.07 4.13 -27.69
CA LYS A 599 9.05 4.24 -28.77
C LYS A 599 10.32 3.44 -28.48
N THR A 600 10.75 3.40 -27.23
CA THR A 600 12.03 2.79 -26.84
C THR A 600 11.92 1.31 -26.49
N ASN A 601 10.72 0.80 -26.17
CA ASN A 601 10.45 -0.52 -25.58
C ASN A 601 11.10 -0.76 -24.19
N VAL A 602 11.94 0.16 -23.73
CA VAL A 602 12.67 0.06 -22.46
C VAL A 602 12.03 0.98 -21.44
N ARG A 603 11.60 0.42 -20.31
CA ARG A 603 11.13 1.20 -19.16
C ARG A 603 12.31 1.90 -18.51
N VAL A 604 12.11 3.15 -18.11
CA VAL A 604 13.11 3.90 -17.34
C VAL A 604 12.45 4.44 -16.08
N VAL A 605 12.95 4.07 -14.92
CA VAL A 605 12.37 4.42 -13.61
C VAL A 605 13.44 5.07 -12.74
N ALA A 606 13.11 6.15 -12.04
CA ALA A 606 14.00 6.71 -11.02
C ALA A 606 13.65 6.15 -9.64
N LEU A 607 14.63 5.62 -8.91
CA LEU A 607 14.51 5.25 -7.50
C LEU A 607 15.18 6.32 -6.63
N CYS A 608 14.43 6.92 -5.72
CA CYS A 608 14.85 8.02 -4.84
C CYS A 608 14.81 7.58 -3.38
N PRO A 609 15.84 6.88 -2.87
CA PRO A 609 15.93 6.55 -1.47
C PRO A 609 16.29 7.76 -0.60
N ALA A 610 15.73 7.81 0.61
CA ALA A 610 16.27 8.55 1.76
C ALA A 610 17.59 7.93 2.23
N PHE A 611 18.16 8.39 3.35
CA PHE A 611 19.38 7.80 3.89
C PHE A 611 19.19 6.31 4.22
N ALA A 612 20.01 5.47 3.60
CA ALA A 612 20.14 4.07 3.90
C ALA A 612 21.41 3.81 4.72
N ASP A 613 21.40 2.76 5.53
CA ASP A 613 22.53 2.31 6.35
C ASP A 613 23.66 1.75 5.47
N THR A 614 24.37 2.70 4.87
CA THR A 614 25.51 2.50 4.00
C THR A 614 26.68 3.29 4.59
N GLN A 615 27.90 3.06 4.10
CA GLN A 615 29.05 3.86 4.50
C GLN A 615 28.79 5.37 4.30
N MET A 616 28.15 5.75 3.20
CA MET A 616 27.75 7.13 2.93
C MET A 616 26.71 7.65 3.92
N GLY A 617 25.69 6.85 4.23
CA GLY A 617 24.67 7.22 5.21
C GLY A 617 25.23 7.41 6.62
N ARG A 618 26.11 6.48 7.06
CA ARG A 618 26.77 6.54 8.37
C ARG A 618 27.74 7.72 8.47
N ALA A 619 28.53 7.98 7.44
CA ALA A 619 29.41 9.15 7.41
C ALA A 619 28.63 10.47 7.54
N ILE A 620 27.46 10.60 6.90
CA ILE A 620 26.61 11.79 7.06
C ILE A 620 26.01 11.86 8.46
N GLN A 621 25.62 10.72 9.04
CA GLN A 621 25.10 10.68 10.41
C GLN A 621 26.16 11.09 11.44
N GLU A 622 27.42 10.74 11.22
CA GLU A 622 28.55 11.15 12.07
C GLU A 622 28.86 12.64 11.96
N VAL A 623 28.74 13.22 10.76
CA VAL A 623 28.99 14.65 10.52
C VAL A 623 27.82 15.52 10.98
N ASP A 624 26.57 15.14 10.66
CA ASP A 624 25.37 15.86 11.06
C ASP A 624 24.17 14.90 11.21
N ALA A 625 24.04 14.34 12.41
CA ALA A 625 22.92 13.48 12.79
C ALA A 625 21.55 14.16 12.60
N SER A 626 21.46 15.49 12.71
CA SER A 626 20.19 16.23 12.61
C SER A 626 19.59 16.17 11.20
N VAL A 627 20.42 16.08 10.17
CA VAL A 627 19.99 15.91 8.77
C VAL A 627 19.40 14.52 8.56
N VAL A 628 20.00 13.51 9.18
CA VAL A 628 19.56 12.11 9.11
C VAL A 628 18.28 11.89 9.93
N ASP A 629 18.20 12.46 11.12
CA ASP A 629 17.05 12.35 12.02
C ASP A 629 15.80 13.06 11.50
N ARG A 630 15.95 14.23 10.84
CA ARG A 630 14.83 14.97 10.22
C ARG A 630 14.05 14.15 9.20
N ILE A 631 14.70 13.17 8.55
CA ILE A 631 14.06 12.29 7.58
C ILE A 631 13.76 10.89 8.11
N GLY A 632 13.88 10.69 9.43
CA GLY A 632 13.51 9.47 10.14
C GLY A 632 14.67 8.55 10.49
N GLY A 633 15.92 8.90 10.19
CA GLY A 633 17.10 8.08 10.44
C GLY A 633 17.48 7.15 9.29
N LEU A 634 18.56 6.39 9.45
CA LEU A 634 19.02 5.42 8.44
C LEU A 634 18.01 4.27 8.26
N MET A 635 17.74 3.92 6.99
CA MET A 635 16.93 2.77 6.60
C MET A 635 17.81 1.54 6.34
N PRO A 636 17.37 0.31 6.68
CA PRO A 636 18.06 -0.90 6.26
C PRO A 636 18.21 -0.97 4.73
N THR A 637 19.35 -1.47 4.24
CA THR A 637 19.59 -1.58 2.80
C THR A 637 18.64 -2.57 2.11
N GLU A 638 18.21 -3.59 2.85
CA GLU A 638 17.24 -4.61 2.45
C GLU A 638 15.87 -4.00 2.16
N TYR A 639 15.46 -3.01 2.96
CA TYR A 639 14.22 -2.28 2.76
C TYR A 639 14.22 -1.50 1.44
N VAL A 640 15.35 -0.87 1.10
CA VAL A 640 15.51 -0.17 -0.19
C VAL A 640 15.58 -1.16 -1.35
N ALA A 641 16.19 -2.33 -1.14
CA ALA A 641 16.25 -3.38 -2.14
C ALA A 641 14.87 -3.98 -2.46
N GLU A 642 13.97 -4.05 -1.48
CA GLU A 642 12.59 -4.44 -1.72
C GLU A 642 11.86 -3.44 -2.62
N ALA A 643 12.11 -2.15 -2.44
CA ALA A 643 11.57 -1.11 -3.32
C ALA A 643 12.13 -1.19 -4.75
N LEU A 644 13.39 -1.59 -4.94
CA LEU A 644 13.93 -1.89 -6.26
C LEU A 644 13.14 -3.03 -6.90
N MET A 645 12.92 -4.13 -6.18
CA MET A 645 12.17 -5.28 -6.71
C MET A 645 10.77 -4.89 -7.16
N ARG A 646 10.10 -4.03 -6.39
CA ARG A 646 8.82 -3.42 -6.80
C ARG A 646 8.94 -2.65 -8.12
N ALA A 647 9.97 -1.80 -8.28
CA ALA A 647 10.21 -1.07 -9.52
C ALA A 647 10.49 -1.99 -10.73
N LEU A 648 11.14 -3.13 -10.51
CA LEU A 648 11.39 -4.11 -11.57
C LEU A 648 10.10 -4.83 -11.99
N MET A 649 9.24 -5.20 -11.04
CA MET A 649 8.05 -6.02 -11.28
C MET A 649 6.84 -5.24 -11.81
N GLU A 650 6.75 -3.93 -11.54
CA GLU A 650 5.63 -3.11 -12.03
C GLU A 650 5.82 -2.73 -13.51
N SER A 651 4.84 -3.05 -14.36
CA SER A 651 4.88 -2.77 -15.81
C SER A 651 4.56 -1.31 -16.18
N GLU A 652 3.74 -0.63 -15.37
CA GLU A 652 3.22 0.72 -15.65
C GLU A 652 3.91 1.81 -14.80
N ASN A 653 5.24 1.77 -14.73
CA ASN A 653 6.03 2.72 -13.94
C ASN A 653 7.10 3.48 -14.72
N SER A 654 7.17 3.30 -16.04
CA SER A 654 8.14 4.03 -16.86
C SER A 654 7.91 5.54 -16.77
N GLY A 655 8.99 6.28 -16.60
CA GLY A 655 8.97 7.73 -16.40
C GLY A 655 8.52 8.16 -15.01
N GLN A 656 8.26 7.23 -14.09
CA GLN A 656 7.90 7.55 -12.71
C GLN A 656 9.11 7.61 -11.78
N VAL A 657 8.90 8.22 -10.61
CA VAL A 657 9.92 8.36 -9.56
C VAL A 657 9.43 7.67 -8.31
N LEU A 658 10.06 6.57 -7.92
CA LEU A 658 9.73 5.81 -6.73
C LEU A 658 10.52 6.38 -5.55
N VAL A 659 9.83 6.96 -4.58
CA VAL A 659 10.42 7.50 -3.34
C VAL A 659 10.41 6.42 -2.28
N VAL A 660 11.55 6.22 -1.62
CA VAL A 660 11.72 5.23 -0.55
C VAL A 660 12.13 5.96 0.71
N SER A 661 11.28 5.92 1.73
CA SER A 661 11.53 6.56 3.03
C SER A 661 10.98 5.71 4.17
N LYS A 662 11.31 6.01 5.43
CA LYS A 662 10.69 5.35 6.58
C LYS A 662 9.17 5.55 6.69
N ARG A 663 8.61 6.53 5.95
CA ARG A 663 7.17 6.75 5.86
C ARG A 663 6.49 5.82 4.84
N GLY A 664 7.26 5.10 4.04
CA GLY A 664 6.75 4.18 3.02
C GLY A 664 7.48 4.30 1.68
N VAL A 665 7.03 3.47 0.73
CA VAL A 665 7.49 3.39 -0.65
C VAL A 665 6.36 3.85 -1.58
N GLU A 666 6.52 5.00 -2.23
CA GLU A 666 5.46 5.61 -3.05
C GLU A 666 5.98 6.32 -4.29
N TYR A 667 5.19 6.36 -5.37
CA TYR A 667 5.54 7.15 -6.55
C TYR A 667 5.28 8.64 -6.31
N HIS A 668 6.26 9.47 -6.67
CA HIS A 668 6.20 10.91 -6.48
C HIS A 668 5.16 11.56 -7.41
N SER A 669 4.03 11.97 -6.84
CA SER A 669 2.93 12.65 -7.53
C SER A 669 2.95 14.17 -7.30
N ARG A 670 3.94 14.88 -7.84
CA ARG A 670 3.83 16.33 -8.03
C ARG A 670 3.65 16.66 -9.50
N LYS A 671 2.44 17.15 -9.85
CA LYS A 671 2.33 18.13 -10.93
C LYS A 671 3.26 19.29 -10.57
N PRO A 672 4.14 19.76 -11.48
CA PRO A 672 4.89 20.98 -11.20
C PRO A 672 3.86 22.09 -10.93
N ARG A 673 3.97 22.75 -9.77
CA ARG A 673 3.38 24.07 -9.62
C ARG A 673 4.20 24.96 -10.56
N ALA A 674 3.76 25.06 -11.82
CA ALA A 674 4.12 26.18 -12.66
C ALA A 674 3.54 27.43 -11.98
N LYS A 675 4.35 28.04 -11.12
CA LYS A 675 4.33 29.48 -10.96
C LYS A 675 5.50 29.97 -11.80
N LEU A 676 5.20 30.31 -13.05
CA LEU A 676 5.93 31.39 -13.71
C LEU A 676 5.51 32.69 -13.03
#